data_AF-A0A3D9AWR6-F1
#
_entry.id   AF-A0A3D9AWR6-F1
#
_cell.length_a   1.000
_cell.length_b   1.000
_cell.length_c   1.000
_cell.angle_alpha   90.00
_cell.angle_beta   90.00
_cell.angle_gamma   90.00
#
_symmetry.space_group_name_H-M   'P 1'
#
loop_
_entity.id
_entity.type
_entity.pdbx_description
1 polymer ?
#
loop_
_entity_poly.entity_id
_entity_poly.type
_entity_poly.pdbx_seq_one_letter_code
_entity_poly.pdbx_strand_id
1 'polypeptide(L)'
;MQKQNDYDSKRKKTLRWGYLFATVALCIFVMFLARIVVLQNTNVQEIKDDYINKNYRTATLKAARGNLFASDGSILATTVMRYDIFLDFKTIKDTVYSNNIGALTDSLSKMFGKPRAEFRKRFDEQKRKKNQYYSLVKGLDFDQYDRIRNFPIFKRGKNKGGFIVDRNYKRELATSEIGSGTIGMDNGEVRSGLEGAFSKFLTGTDGSRLEQRVNSSQWKPIDFWKVSEPVDGQDVYTTLDLRIQDIAHSALEKQLINFEAKHGTVIVMEVETGKVKALVNLRQTEPGVYEDAYNYALKDNIEPGSTFKTISLLAAMDDGFIDENTTVDVGNGVWTYAKQRISDGHGGGTYDISDVLAKSSNVGTAKLITKYYAEKPQIFLDHLRRWKLFDKMDIVLPGITKPKIVTPENKRWNAATLASISYGYSSNINLLQLTTFYNGVANKGRMVKPLFIDKIMKDGKTIFEAKEEVIVKKMASDKAIQMMTAALTKAVEKGTGRSIFTPNLKMAGKTGTARFEYWLPGPMKYRASFAGFYPADNPKYTCYVMISEPNTAKSFYGGTVSAPVFKEIAGKTFLKTPQNIEKEMLVDRKVNLNKMVEPNVKVTVNNKQMPSVVGLIGKNVIPQLENLGYRVDFKGVGRIKEQFPLEGTTISKNQRIYLSLQN
;
A
#
# COMPACT_ATOMS: atom_id res chain seq x y z
N MET A 1 104.89 -61.06 -5.03
CA MET A 1 103.71 -61.13 -5.93
C MET A 1 102.38 -61.49 -5.25
N GLN A 2 102.32 -61.93 -3.98
CA GLN A 2 101.05 -62.36 -3.35
C GLN A 2 100.22 -61.25 -2.67
N LYS A 3 100.84 -60.14 -2.22
CA LYS A 3 100.13 -59.00 -1.59
C LYS A 3 99.40 -58.08 -2.56
N GLN A 4 99.78 -58.07 -3.84
CA GLN A 4 99.17 -57.19 -4.85
C GLN A 4 97.81 -57.75 -5.33
N ASN A 5 97.65 -59.08 -5.28
CA ASN A 5 96.44 -59.79 -5.70
C ASN A 5 95.25 -59.63 -4.72
N ASP A 6 95.52 -59.50 -3.42
CA ASP A 6 94.48 -59.28 -2.40
C ASP A 6 93.95 -57.84 -2.41
N TYR A 7 94.81 -56.87 -2.75
CA TYR A 7 94.42 -55.47 -2.88
C TYR A 7 93.53 -55.23 -4.11
N ASP A 8 93.86 -55.83 -5.25
CA ASP A 8 93.03 -55.75 -6.46
C ASP A 8 91.71 -56.53 -6.32
N SER A 9 91.71 -57.66 -5.60
CA SER A 9 90.49 -58.39 -5.23
C SER A 9 89.56 -57.55 -4.34
N LYS A 10 90.10 -56.94 -3.27
CA LYS A 10 89.34 -56.04 -2.38
C LYS A 10 88.83 -54.81 -3.12
N ARG A 11 89.68 -54.16 -3.95
CA ARG A 11 89.30 -53.01 -4.79
C ARG A 11 88.18 -53.37 -5.77
N LYS A 12 88.25 -54.52 -6.44
CA LYS A 12 87.21 -55.01 -7.36
C LYS A 12 85.90 -55.32 -6.64
N LYS A 13 85.96 -55.83 -5.41
CA LYS A 13 84.77 -56.08 -4.56
C LYS A 13 84.14 -54.78 -4.05
N THR A 14 84.94 -53.80 -3.62
CA THR A 14 84.47 -52.48 -3.19
C THR A 14 83.88 -51.69 -4.37
N LEU A 15 84.51 -51.71 -5.55
CA LEU A 15 83.97 -51.08 -6.76
C LEU A 15 82.65 -51.74 -7.20
N ARG A 16 82.54 -53.08 -7.13
CA ARG A 16 81.28 -53.79 -7.41
C ARG A 16 80.16 -53.38 -6.46
N TRP A 17 80.44 -53.27 -5.16
CA TRP A 17 79.47 -52.78 -4.18
C TRP A 17 79.12 -51.30 -4.38
N GLY A 18 80.10 -50.47 -4.76
CA GLY A 18 79.87 -49.06 -5.12
C GLY A 18 78.98 -48.91 -6.35
N TYR A 19 79.22 -49.70 -7.41
CA TYR A 19 78.36 -49.70 -8.60
C TYR A 19 76.97 -50.24 -8.29
N LEU A 20 76.85 -51.29 -7.47
CA LEU A 20 75.55 -51.82 -7.04
C LEU A 20 74.77 -50.75 -6.27
N PHE A 21 75.40 -50.08 -5.31
CA PHE A 21 74.81 -48.99 -4.54
C PHE A 21 74.40 -47.82 -5.44
N ALA A 22 75.27 -47.38 -6.34
CA ALA A 22 74.98 -46.30 -7.29
C ALA A 22 73.82 -46.67 -8.23
N THR A 23 73.76 -47.92 -8.69
CA THR A 23 72.66 -48.41 -9.55
C THR A 23 71.34 -48.43 -8.80
N VAL A 24 71.35 -48.92 -7.55
CA VAL A 24 70.15 -48.91 -6.69
C VAL A 24 69.69 -47.48 -6.40
N ALA A 25 70.61 -46.59 -6.06
CA ALA A 25 70.30 -45.17 -5.83
C ALA A 25 69.73 -44.49 -7.09
N LEU A 26 70.31 -44.77 -8.26
CA LEU A 26 69.82 -44.27 -9.55
C LEU A 26 68.41 -44.81 -9.85
N CYS A 27 68.16 -46.10 -9.63
CA CYS A 27 66.83 -46.69 -9.82
C CYS A 27 65.79 -46.06 -8.91
N ILE A 28 66.12 -45.79 -7.64
CA ILE A 28 65.23 -45.07 -6.70
C ILE A 28 64.98 -43.63 -7.19
N PHE A 29 66.02 -42.94 -7.66
CA PHE A 29 65.91 -41.58 -8.17
C PHE A 29 65.02 -41.50 -9.42
N VAL A 30 65.19 -42.42 -10.38
CA VAL A 30 64.36 -42.51 -11.58
C VAL A 30 62.92 -42.87 -11.22
N MET A 31 62.71 -43.76 -10.23
CA MET A 31 61.36 -44.07 -9.72
C MET A 31 60.68 -42.84 -9.11
N PHE A 32 61.41 -42.01 -8.35
CA PHE A 32 60.91 -40.75 -7.81
C PHE A 32 60.55 -39.75 -8.92
N LEU A 33 61.42 -39.59 -9.92
CA LEU A 33 61.16 -38.72 -11.08
C LEU A 33 59.93 -39.19 -11.87
N ALA A 34 59.84 -40.48 -12.17
CA ALA A 34 58.67 -41.06 -12.84
C ALA A 34 57.40 -40.82 -12.02
N ARG A 35 57.46 -40.95 -10.69
CA ARG A 35 56.32 -40.67 -9.81
C ARG A 35 55.92 -39.20 -9.81
N ILE A 36 56.87 -38.27 -9.87
CA ILE A 36 56.61 -36.83 -9.98
C ILE A 36 55.94 -36.50 -11.32
N VAL A 37 56.44 -37.05 -12.44
CA VAL A 37 55.86 -36.85 -13.77
C VAL A 37 54.43 -37.38 -13.82
N VAL A 38 54.18 -38.57 -13.25
CA VAL A 38 52.82 -39.14 -13.12
C VAL A 38 51.93 -38.25 -12.24
N LEU A 39 52.42 -37.74 -11.10
CA LEU A 39 51.64 -36.84 -10.24
C LEU A 39 51.32 -35.50 -10.92
N GLN A 40 52.25 -34.94 -11.69
CA GLN A 40 52.02 -33.69 -12.42
C GLN A 40 51.04 -33.87 -13.60
N ASN A 41 51.05 -35.03 -14.26
CA ASN A 41 50.30 -35.23 -15.50
C ASN A 41 48.92 -35.90 -15.31
N THR A 42 48.69 -36.64 -14.22
CA THR A 42 47.50 -37.51 -14.14
C THR A 42 46.32 -36.93 -13.34
N ASN A 43 46.52 -36.07 -12.35
CA ASN A 43 45.44 -35.78 -11.38
C ASN A 43 45.28 -34.31 -10.97
N VAL A 44 45.82 -33.33 -11.71
CA VAL A 44 45.65 -31.91 -11.32
C VAL A 44 44.19 -31.47 -11.40
N GLN A 45 43.44 -31.90 -12.43
CA GLN A 45 42.01 -31.61 -12.56
C GLN A 45 41.21 -32.37 -11.48
N GLU A 46 41.47 -33.66 -11.30
CA GLU A 46 40.75 -34.52 -10.35
C GLU A 46 41.01 -34.12 -8.88
N ILE A 47 42.24 -33.76 -8.51
CA ILE A 47 42.56 -33.24 -7.18
C ILE A 47 41.98 -31.84 -6.98
N LYS A 48 41.94 -30.99 -8.02
CA LYS A 48 41.22 -29.71 -7.94
C LYS A 48 39.73 -29.95 -7.71
N ASP A 49 39.09 -30.84 -8.45
CA ASP A 49 37.66 -31.09 -8.31
C ASP A 49 37.31 -31.80 -6.99
N ASP A 50 38.13 -32.76 -6.56
CA ASP A 50 37.90 -33.53 -5.34
C ASP A 50 38.30 -32.77 -4.07
N TYR A 51 39.31 -31.91 -4.12
CA TYR A 51 39.76 -31.12 -2.96
C TYR A 51 39.11 -29.73 -2.91
N ILE A 52 38.87 -29.06 -4.03
CA ILE A 52 38.27 -27.71 -4.05
C ILE A 52 36.75 -27.80 -3.85
N ASN A 53 36.02 -28.65 -4.57
CA ASN A 53 34.56 -28.70 -4.43
C ASN A 53 34.11 -29.32 -3.10
N LYS A 54 34.93 -30.19 -2.48
CA LYS A 54 34.65 -30.72 -1.13
C LYS A 54 34.95 -29.71 -0.03
N ASN A 55 35.93 -28.82 -0.23
CA ASN A 55 36.40 -27.90 0.80
C ASN A 55 36.05 -26.43 0.56
N TYR A 56 35.49 -26.05 -0.56
CA TYR A 56 35.09 -24.67 -0.84
C TYR A 56 33.72 -24.64 -1.50
N ARG A 57 32.90 -23.67 -1.11
CA ARG A 57 31.61 -23.38 -1.74
C ARG A 57 31.44 -21.88 -1.90
N THR A 58 30.70 -21.47 -2.92
CA THR A 58 30.18 -20.11 -3.01
C THR A 58 28.90 -20.03 -2.21
N ALA A 59 28.89 -19.22 -1.16
CA ALA A 59 27.69 -18.89 -0.41
C ALA A 59 27.10 -17.57 -0.92
N THR A 60 25.80 -17.56 -1.17
CA THR A 60 25.06 -16.35 -1.56
C THR A 60 24.87 -15.47 -0.33
N LEU A 61 25.27 -14.20 -0.45
CA LEU A 61 24.92 -13.17 0.51
C LEU A 61 23.65 -12.49 0.00
N LYS A 62 22.51 -12.77 0.63
CA LYS A 62 21.25 -12.17 0.21
C LYS A 62 21.31 -10.65 0.36
N ALA A 63 20.81 -9.92 -0.63
CA ALA A 63 20.57 -8.49 -0.51
C ALA A 63 19.27 -8.23 0.27
N ALA A 64 19.22 -7.13 1.03
CA ALA A 64 17.97 -6.70 1.61
C ALA A 64 17.06 -6.18 0.50
N ARG A 65 15.80 -6.62 0.50
CA ARG A 65 14.78 -6.10 -0.41
C ARG A 65 14.41 -4.68 0.03
N GLY A 66 14.35 -3.73 -0.89
CA GLY A 66 14.04 -2.33 -0.61
C GLY A 66 12.63 -2.14 -0.02
N ASN A 67 12.39 -1.00 0.61
CA ASN A 67 11.12 -0.73 1.29
C ASN A 67 10.03 -0.32 0.30
N LEU A 68 8.79 -0.68 0.60
CA LEU A 68 7.61 -0.20 -0.09
C LEU A 68 6.93 0.85 0.79
N PHE A 69 6.75 2.05 0.26
CA PHE A 69 6.16 3.19 0.96
C PHE A 69 4.81 3.58 0.36
N ALA A 70 3.95 4.16 1.19
CA ALA A 70 2.79 4.92 0.77
C ALA A 70 3.21 6.28 0.21
N SER A 71 2.26 7.01 -0.37
CA SER A 71 2.48 8.34 -0.96
C SER A 71 2.95 9.40 0.05
N ASP A 72 2.63 9.23 1.34
CA ASP A 72 3.06 10.11 2.43
C ASP A 72 4.39 9.70 3.07
N GLY A 73 5.00 8.60 2.61
CA GLY A 73 6.24 8.05 3.16
C GLY A 73 6.07 7.08 4.32
N SER A 74 4.83 6.72 4.68
CA SER A 74 4.57 5.63 5.62
C SER A 74 5.02 4.29 5.04
N ILE A 75 5.60 3.41 5.86
CA ILE A 75 6.03 2.07 5.42
C ILE A 75 4.78 1.20 5.17
N LEU A 76 4.73 0.55 4.01
CA LEU A 76 3.76 -0.50 3.68
C LEU A 76 4.37 -1.89 3.89
N ALA A 77 5.61 -2.07 3.41
CA ALA A 77 6.36 -3.30 3.56
C ALA A 77 7.85 -3.01 3.72
N THR A 78 8.50 -3.71 4.63
CA THR A 78 9.93 -3.54 4.93
C THR A 78 10.61 -4.88 5.15
N THR A 79 11.92 -4.91 4.93
CA THR A 79 12.75 -6.09 5.17
C THR A 79 13.51 -5.92 6.47
N VAL A 80 13.22 -6.76 7.45
CA VAL A 80 13.89 -6.74 8.75
C VAL A 80 14.80 -7.96 8.89
N MET A 81 15.92 -7.78 9.58
CA MET A 81 16.80 -8.88 9.95
C MET A 81 16.21 -9.61 11.18
N ARG A 82 15.93 -10.90 11.04
CA ARG A 82 15.49 -11.78 12.13
C ARG A 82 16.56 -12.81 12.45
N TYR A 83 16.65 -13.17 13.73
CA TYR A 83 17.66 -14.09 14.25
C TYR A 83 17.02 -15.39 14.72
N ASP A 84 17.42 -16.49 14.10
CA ASP A 84 17.06 -17.84 14.52
C ASP A 84 18.19 -18.45 15.34
N ILE A 85 17.85 -18.95 16.53
CA ILE A 85 18.82 -19.48 17.47
C ILE A 85 18.73 -21.00 17.50
N PHE A 86 19.87 -21.64 17.23
CA PHE A 86 20.05 -23.08 17.31
C PHE A 86 21.12 -23.44 18.34
N LEU A 87 21.00 -24.64 18.90
CA LEU A 87 21.92 -25.16 19.90
C LEU A 87 22.63 -26.42 19.42
N ASP A 88 23.96 -26.43 19.57
CA ASP A 88 24.80 -27.62 19.43
C ASP A 88 25.17 -28.18 20.81
N PHE A 89 24.41 -29.19 21.25
CA PHE A 89 24.65 -29.84 22.52
C PHE A 89 25.85 -30.79 22.52
N LYS A 90 26.36 -31.20 21.36
CA LYS A 90 27.58 -32.01 21.26
C LYS A 90 28.81 -31.18 21.60
N THR A 91 28.81 -29.91 21.20
CA THR A 91 29.91 -28.97 21.42
C THR A 91 29.99 -28.46 22.86
N ILE A 92 28.87 -28.39 23.58
CA ILE A 92 28.85 -27.95 24.98
C ILE A 92 29.47 -29.04 25.87
N LYS A 93 30.58 -28.75 26.56
CA LYS A 93 31.18 -29.70 27.53
C LYS A 93 30.23 -29.96 28.70
N ASP A 94 30.22 -31.18 29.23
CA ASP A 94 29.29 -31.58 30.29
C ASP A 94 29.46 -30.75 31.58
N THR A 95 30.70 -30.39 31.93
CA THR A 95 30.97 -29.48 33.06
C THR A 95 30.37 -28.10 32.87
N VAL A 96 30.43 -27.56 31.64
CA VAL A 96 29.86 -26.25 31.30
C VAL A 96 28.35 -26.31 31.32
N TYR A 97 27.78 -27.39 30.79
CA TYR A 97 26.36 -27.65 30.79
C TYR A 97 25.82 -27.71 32.22
N SER A 98 26.29 -28.64 33.04
CA SER A 98 25.79 -28.87 34.41
C SER A 98 25.88 -27.64 35.31
N ASN A 99 26.95 -26.85 35.20
CA ASN A 99 27.17 -25.67 36.05
C ASN A 99 26.29 -24.47 35.68
N ASN A 100 25.80 -24.39 34.43
CA ASN A 100 25.15 -23.17 33.92
C ASN A 100 23.73 -23.40 33.41
N ILE A 101 23.30 -24.65 33.23
CA ILE A 101 21.99 -25.00 32.69
C ILE A 101 20.84 -24.49 33.57
N GLY A 102 21.02 -24.43 34.90
CA GLY A 102 20.03 -23.85 35.82
C GLY A 102 19.75 -22.39 35.49
N ALA A 103 20.80 -21.56 35.52
CA ALA A 103 20.72 -20.14 35.22
C ALA A 103 20.26 -19.85 33.78
N LEU A 104 20.64 -20.70 32.81
CA LEU A 104 20.17 -20.59 31.43
C LEU A 104 18.66 -20.83 31.34
N THR A 105 18.16 -21.93 31.92
CA THR A 105 16.72 -22.24 31.91
C THR A 105 15.90 -21.20 32.66
N ASP A 106 16.43 -20.59 33.73
CA ASP A 106 15.81 -19.47 34.42
C ASP A 106 15.69 -18.22 33.52
N SER A 107 16.77 -17.89 32.80
CA SER A 107 16.80 -16.72 31.89
C SER A 107 15.83 -16.90 30.72
N LEU A 108 15.78 -18.11 30.14
CA LEU A 108 14.84 -18.46 29.07
C LEU A 108 13.39 -18.46 29.56
N SER A 109 13.15 -18.95 30.78
CA SER A 109 11.83 -18.90 31.42
C SER A 109 11.32 -17.47 31.54
N LYS A 110 12.16 -16.56 32.03
CA LYS A 110 11.81 -15.12 32.13
C LYS A 110 11.60 -14.45 30.77
N MET A 111 12.32 -14.86 29.74
CA MET A 111 12.21 -14.25 28.40
C MET A 111 10.98 -14.74 27.63
N PHE A 112 10.62 -16.02 27.74
CA PHE A 112 9.58 -16.65 26.92
C PHE A 112 8.32 -17.04 27.70
N GLY A 113 8.25 -16.79 29.01
CA GLY A 113 7.08 -17.08 29.84
C GLY A 113 6.77 -18.56 30.05
N LYS A 114 7.68 -19.46 29.68
CA LYS A 114 7.51 -20.92 29.84
C LYS A 114 8.17 -21.44 31.12
N PRO A 115 7.68 -22.53 31.72
CA PRO A 115 8.29 -23.09 32.94
C PRO A 115 9.74 -23.52 32.73
N ARG A 116 10.62 -23.16 33.67
CA ARG A 116 12.03 -23.59 33.70
C ARG A 116 12.18 -25.12 33.52
N ALA A 117 11.30 -25.88 34.19
CA ALA A 117 11.31 -27.34 34.14
C ALA A 117 11.10 -27.89 32.72
N GLU A 118 10.30 -27.20 31.89
CA GLU A 118 10.06 -27.59 30.50
C GLU A 118 11.34 -27.44 29.66
N PHE A 119 12.01 -26.28 29.76
CA PHE A 119 13.30 -26.07 29.08
C PHE A 119 14.34 -27.07 29.55
N ARG A 120 14.41 -27.32 30.86
CA ARG A 120 15.38 -28.25 31.44
C ARG A 120 15.19 -29.67 30.90
N LYS A 121 13.96 -30.19 30.95
CA LYS A 121 13.61 -31.52 30.43
C LYS A 121 14.00 -31.66 28.96
N ARG A 122 13.62 -30.67 28.13
CA ARG A 122 13.95 -30.66 26.69
C ARG A 122 15.46 -30.63 26.47
N PHE A 123 16.21 -29.77 27.15
CA PHE A 123 17.64 -29.64 26.92
C PHE A 123 18.42 -30.88 27.36
N ASP A 124 18.04 -31.50 28.49
CA ASP A 124 18.68 -32.74 28.97
C ASP A 124 18.46 -33.89 27.97
N GLU A 125 17.26 -34.00 27.40
CA GLU A 125 16.96 -34.98 26.35
C GLU A 125 17.81 -34.74 25.09
N GLN A 126 17.86 -33.51 24.60
CA GLN A 126 18.62 -33.16 23.39
C GLN A 126 20.13 -33.30 23.60
N LYS A 127 20.61 -33.02 24.82
CA LYS A 127 22.00 -33.23 25.23
C LYS A 127 22.37 -34.70 25.22
N ARG A 128 21.51 -35.59 25.74
CA ARG A 128 21.71 -37.05 25.66
C ARG A 128 21.76 -37.54 24.21
N LYS A 129 20.92 -36.99 23.34
CA LYS A 129 20.92 -37.28 21.89
C LYS A 129 22.10 -36.65 21.14
N LYS A 130 22.91 -35.81 21.79
CA LYS A 130 24.01 -35.04 21.17
C LYS A 130 23.55 -34.24 19.94
N ASN A 131 22.35 -33.67 20.01
CA ASN A 131 21.79 -32.90 18.89
C ASN A 131 22.67 -31.67 18.61
N GLN A 132 23.12 -31.54 17.37
CA GLN A 132 24.02 -30.47 16.94
C GLN A 132 23.29 -29.24 16.38
N TYR A 133 21.98 -29.34 16.16
CA TYR A 133 21.17 -28.30 15.52
C TYR A 133 19.75 -28.22 16.11
N TYR A 134 19.65 -28.09 17.42
CA TYR A 134 18.37 -27.95 18.08
C TYR A 134 17.81 -26.53 17.92
N SER A 135 16.65 -26.39 17.28
CA SER A 135 15.96 -25.10 17.16
C SER A 135 15.44 -24.64 18.52
N LEU A 136 16.07 -23.61 19.09
CA LEU A 136 15.64 -23.03 20.36
C LEU A 136 14.47 -22.07 20.15
N VAL A 137 14.67 -21.07 19.30
CA VAL A 137 13.70 -20.03 18.99
C VAL A 137 14.01 -19.45 17.62
N LYS A 138 12.97 -19.03 16.90
CA LYS A 138 13.08 -18.43 15.58
C LYS A 138 12.44 -17.04 15.58
N GLY A 139 12.91 -16.16 14.72
CA GLY A 139 12.29 -14.88 14.44
C GLY A 139 12.57 -13.78 15.46
N LEU A 140 13.68 -13.86 16.22
CA LEU A 140 14.00 -12.82 17.20
C LEU A 140 14.35 -11.49 16.50
N ASP A 141 13.94 -10.35 17.08
CA ASP A 141 14.54 -9.05 16.75
C ASP A 141 15.98 -8.95 17.30
N PHE A 142 16.66 -7.84 16.97
CA PHE A 142 18.03 -7.61 17.42
C PHE A 142 18.15 -7.46 18.94
N ASP A 143 17.19 -6.83 19.62
CA ASP A 143 17.26 -6.60 21.06
C ASP A 143 17.08 -7.91 21.84
N GLN A 144 16.15 -8.75 21.41
CA GLN A 144 15.96 -10.11 21.91
C GLN A 144 17.18 -10.99 21.64
N TYR A 145 17.76 -10.89 20.44
CA TYR A 145 19.00 -11.55 20.08
C TYR A 145 20.18 -11.10 20.96
N ASP A 146 20.31 -9.79 21.19
CA ASP A 146 21.35 -9.21 22.03
C ASP A 146 21.19 -9.65 23.49
N ARG A 147 19.96 -9.75 23.98
CA ARG A 147 19.67 -10.28 25.29
C ARG A 147 20.05 -11.76 25.42
N ILE A 148 19.61 -12.62 24.49
CA ILE A 148 19.81 -14.07 24.59
C ILE A 148 21.28 -14.45 24.39
N ARG A 149 22.04 -13.77 23.52
CA ARG A 149 23.47 -14.07 23.32
C ARG A 149 24.31 -13.86 24.59
N ASN A 150 23.81 -13.06 25.52
CA ASN A 150 24.45 -12.77 26.80
C ASN A 150 24.07 -13.75 27.93
N PHE A 151 23.19 -14.73 27.68
CA PHE A 151 22.80 -15.72 28.68
C PHE A 151 23.95 -16.67 29.07
N PRO A 152 23.85 -17.33 30.26
CA PRO A 152 24.78 -18.38 30.67
C PRO A 152 24.90 -19.46 29.59
N ILE A 153 26.10 -20.04 29.44
CA ILE A 153 26.46 -20.93 28.31
C ILE A 153 26.59 -20.16 26.97
N PHE A 154 25.59 -19.38 26.57
CA PHE A 154 25.54 -18.73 25.24
C PHE A 154 26.61 -17.64 25.05
N LYS A 155 26.94 -16.89 26.10
CA LYS A 155 28.04 -15.89 26.07
C LYS A 155 29.42 -16.47 25.72
N ARG A 156 29.57 -17.81 25.80
CA ARG A 156 30.82 -18.50 25.43
C ARG A 156 30.93 -18.76 23.92
N GLY A 157 29.94 -18.31 23.14
CA GLY A 157 29.90 -18.40 21.68
C GLY A 157 29.65 -19.81 21.16
N LYS A 158 29.69 -19.97 19.83
CA LYS A 158 29.37 -21.22 19.12
C LYS A 158 30.18 -22.43 19.59
N ASN A 159 31.49 -22.26 19.77
CA ASN A 159 32.43 -23.39 20.00
C ASN A 159 32.48 -23.90 21.45
N LYS A 160 31.97 -23.14 22.43
CA LYS A 160 31.99 -23.53 23.85
C LYS A 160 30.59 -23.51 24.48
N GLY A 161 29.71 -22.67 23.95
CA GLY A 161 28.31 -22.52 24.37
C GLY A 161 27.30 -23.19 23.46
N GLY A 162 27.73 -23.76 22.32
CA GLY A 162 26.82 -24.36 21.35
C GLY A 162 25.84 -23.37 20.70
N PHE A 163 26.05 -22.07 20.86
CA PHE A 163 25.11 -21.03 20.40
C PHE A 163 25.32 -20.72 18.91
N ILE A 164 24.37 -21.15 18.08
CA ILE A 164 24.35 -20.95 16.63
C ILE A 164 23.29 -19.90 16.31
N VAL A 165 23.63 -18.97 15.43
CA VAL A 165 22.76 -17.87 15.02
C VAL A 165 22.68 -17.90 13.51
N ASP A 166 21.47 -18.09 13.00
CA ASP A 166 21.15 -17.87 11.60
C ASP A 166 20.50 -16.50 11.44
N ARG A 167 20.98 -15.74 10.47
CA ARG A 167 20.47 -14.41 10.13
C ARG A 167 19.62 -14.53 8.88
N ASN A 168 18.34 -14.22 9.02
CA ASN A 168 17.37 -14.36 7.95
C ASN A 168 16.67 -13.02 7.73
N TYR A 169 16.69 -12.53 6.49
CA TYR A 169 15.81 -11.44 6.11
C TYR A 169 14.37 -11.92 6.11
N LYS A 170 13.52 -11.20 6.83
CA LYS A 170 12.08 -11.42 6.86
C LYS A 170 11.39 -10.18 6.28
N ARG A 171 10.55 -10.39 5.28
CA ARG A 171 9.66 -9.34 4.77
C ARG A 171 8.49 -9.20 5.73
N GLU A 172 8.26 -8.00 6.22
CA GLU A 172 7.15 -7.67 7.12
C GLU A 172 6.27 -6.59 6.50
N LEU A 173 4.96 -6.80 6.60
CA LEU A 173 3.95 -5.82 6.23
C LEU A 173 3.67 -4.96 7.45
N ALA A 174 3.67 -3.64 7.28
CA ALA A 174 3.34 -2.72 8.35
C ALA A 174 1.83 -2.68 8.64
N THR A 175 1.00 -2.97 7.63
CA THR A 175 -0.45 -3.10 7.78
C THR A 175 -0.81 -4.59 7.88
N SER A 176 -1.27 -5.04 9.05
CA SER A 176 -1.60 -6.45 9.29
C SER A 176 -2.87 -6.89 8.52
N GLU A 177 -3.79 -5.97 8.25
CA GLU A 177 -5.10 -6.28 7.62
C GLU A 177 -5.45 -5.34 6.45
N ILE A 178 -5.09 -4.05 6.55
CA ILE A 178 -5.47 -3.05 5.54
C ILE A 178 -4.56 -3.17 4.30
N GLY A 179 -5.15 -3.63 3.19
CA GLY A 179 -4.48 -3.63 1.89
C GLY A 179 -3.45 -4.75 1.71
N SER A 180 -3.50 -5.82 2.50
CA SER A 180 -2.55 -6.95 2.40
C SER A 180 -2.53 -7.59 1.01
N GLY A 181 -3.68 -7.82 0.38
CA GLY A 181 -3.79 -8.31 -1.00
C GLY A 181 -3.37 -7.27 -2.06
N THR A 182 -3.58 -5.99 -1.75
CA THR A 182 -3.17 -4.86 -2.60
C THR A 182 -1.64 -4.68 -2.60
N ILE A 183 -1.00 -4.73 -1.43
CA ILE A 183 0.46 -4.77 -1.29
C ILE A 183 0.99 -6.07 -1.90
N GLY A 184 0.34 -7.19 -1.61
CA GLY A 184 0.67 -8.51 -2.13
C GLY A 184 1.96 -9.08 -1.56
N MET A 185 2.56 -10.03 -2.30
CA MET A 185 3.78 -10.70 -1.90
C MET A 185 4.65 -11.05 -3.10
N ASP A 186 5.94 -11.27 -2.82
CA ASP A 186 6.91 -11.80 -3.76
C ASP A 186 7.84 -12.77 -3.04
N ASN A 187 7.67 -14.06 -3.29
CA ASN A 187 8.52 -15.12 -2.73
C ASN A 187 9.39 -15.81 -3.81
N GLY A 188 9.48 -15.24 -5.02
CA GLY A 188 10.18 -15.82 -6.16
C GLY A 188 9.32 -16.76 -7.03
N GLU A 189 8.37 -17.49 -6.44
CA GLU A 189 7.43 -18.36 -7.17
C GLU A 189 6.11 -17.66 -7.49
N VAL A 190 5.58 -16.92 -6.52
CA VAL A 190 4.32 -16.18 -6.56
C VAL A 190 4.62 -14.70 -6.45
N ARG A 191 4.09 -13.94 -7.41
CA ARG A 191 4.15 -12.47 -7.44
C ARG A 191 2.74 -11.91 -7.51
N SER A 192 2.37 -11.11 -6.52
CA SER A 192 1.07 -10.46 -6.43
C SER A 192 1.18 -9.03 -5.92
N GLY A 193 0.14 -8.23 -6.16
CA GLY A 193 0.05 -6.85 -5.68
C GLY A 193 1.19 -5.95 -6.16
N LEU A 194 1.46 -4.91 -5.37
CA LEU A 194 2.52 -3.94 -5.60
C LEU A 194 3.92 -4.54 -5.39
N GLU A 195 4.08 -5.49 -4.46
CA GLU A 195 5.31 -6.25 -4.26
C GLU A 195 5.74 -6.99 -5.52
N GLY A 196 4.81 -7.72 -6.14
CA GLY A 196 5.06 -8.43 -7.39
C GLY A 196 5.31 -7.48 -8.56
N ALA A 197 4.54 -6.39 -8.65
CA ALA A 197 4.64 -5.40 -9.73
C ALA A 197 5.99 -4.66 -9.72
N PHE A 198 6.46 -4.26 -8.55
CA PHE A 198 7.70 -3.49 -8.39
C PHE A 198 8.88 -4.34 -7.96
N SER A 199 8.75 -5.67 -8.03
CA SER A 199 9.80 -6.65 -7.71
C SER A 199 11.14 -6.33 -8.38
N LYS A 200 11.13 -5.84 -9.62
CA LYS A 200 12.34 -5.45 -10.36
C LYS A 200 13.17 -4.38 -9.63
N PHE A 201 12.52 -3.46 -8.93
CA PHE A 201 13.18 -2.36 -8.21
C PHE A 201 13.46 -2.75 -6.76
N LEU A 202 12.51 -3.44 -6.13
CA LEU A 202 12.61 -3.87 -4.75
C LEU A 202 13.67 -4.96 -4.54
N THR A 203 13.91 -5.82 -5.54
CA THR A 203 14.91 -6.89 -5.45
C THR A 203 16.31 -6.30 -5.58
N GLY A 204 17.14 -6.51 -4.56
CA GLY A 204 18.57 -6.19 -4.62
C GLY A 204 19.35 -7.16 -5.49
N THR A 205 20.63 -6.89 -5.66
CA THR A 205 21.56 -7.84 -6.30
C THR A 205 22.28 -8.61 -5.22
N ASP A 206 22.03 -9.91 -5.14
CA ASP A 206 22.70 -10.78 -4.18
C ASP A 206 24.21 -10.77 -4.39
N GLY A 207 24.91 -10.71 -3.27
CA GLY A 207 26.35 -10.87 -3.21
C GLY A 207 26.75 -12.34 -3.22
N SER A 208 28.06 -12.58 -3.27
CA SER A 208 28.63 -13.91 -3.13
C SER A 208 29.89 -13.85 -2.29
N ARG A 209 30.12 -14.87 -1.49
CA ARG A 209 31.37 -15.05 -0.77
C ARG A 209 31.83 -16.49 -0.87
N LEU A 210 33.14 -16.69 -0.91
CA LEU A 210 33.71 -18.02 -0.87
C LEU A 210 33.81 -18.48 0.59
N GLU A 211 33.33 -19.68 0.89
CA GLU A 211 33.46 -20.30 2.21
C GLU A 211 34.27 -21.59 2.12
N GLN A 212 35.22 -21.78 3.03
CA GLN A 212 35.98 -23.01 3.19
C GLN A 212 35.35 -23.93 4.23
N ARG A 213 35.28 -25.22 3.94
CA ARG A 213 34.89 -26.27 4.86
C ARG A 213 35.93 -26.43 5.95
N VAL A 214 35.53 -26.21 7.19
CA VAL A 214 36.38 -26.40 8.38
C VAL A 214 36.19 -27.80 8.96
N ASN A 215 34.99 -28.39 8.81
CA ASN A 215 34.69 -29.78 9.15
C ASN A 215 33.41 -30.26 8.45
N SER A 216 32.88 -31.44 8.80
CA SER A 216 31.73 -32.05 8.12
C SER A 216 30.48 -31.14 8.05
N SER A 217 30.29 -30.20 8.98
CA SER A 217 29.12 -29.32 9.07
C SER A 217 29.43 -27.82 9.05
N GLN A 218 30.70 -27.41 9.06
CA GLN A 218 31.08 -26.00 9.21
C GLN A 218 31.79 -25.47 7.97
N TRP A 219 31.37 -24.26 7.60
CA TRP A 219 31.95 -23.47 6.52
C TRP A 219 32.37 -22.11 7.10
N LYS A 220 33.55 -21.63 6.72
CA LYS A 220 34.17 -20.38 7.18
C LYS A 220 34.37 -19.46 5.98
N PRO A 221 33.91 -18.20 6.03
CA PRO A 221 34.19 -17.21 4.98
C PRO A 221 35.69 -17.03 4.73
N ILE A 222 36.06 -16.83 3.47
CA ILE A 222 37.40 -16.42 3.05
C ILE A 222 37.32 -14.99 2.53
N ASP A 223 37.92 -14.06 3.27
CA ASP A 223 37.76 -12.62 3.02
C ASP A 223 38.63 -12.08 1.86
N PHE A 224 39.42 -12.93 1.19
CA PHE A 224 40.61 -12.40 0.51
C PHE A 224 40.51 -12.17 -1.01
N TRP A 225 39.65 -12.83 -1.80
CA TRP A 225 39.72 -12.66 -3.28
C TRP A 225 38.42 -12.78 -4.10
N LYS A 226 37.28 -13.20 -3.52
CA LYS A 226 36.01 -13.38 -4.26
C LYS A 226 34.79 -13.06 -3.39
N VAL A 227 34.76 -11.85 -2.84
CA VAL A 227 33.57 -11.33 -2.15
C VAL A 227 32.94 -10.28 -3.05
N SER A 228 31.72 -10.55 -3.51
CA SER A 228 30.82 -9.54 -4.07
C SER A 228 29.87 -9.16 -2.95
N GLU A 229 29.93 -7.92 -2.48
CA GLU A 229 28.96 -7.42 -1.50
C GLU A 229 27.57 -7.36 -2.13
N PRO A 230 26.51 -7.73 -1.37
CA PRO A 230 25.16 -7.54 -1.84
C PRO A 230 24.84 -6.06 -2.00
N VAL A 231 24.07 -5.74 -3.03
CA VAL A 231 23.52 -4.39 -3.23
C VAL A 231 22.04 -4.45 -2.90
N ASP A 232 21.63 -3.72 -1.87
CA ASP A 232 20.24 -3.68 -1.45
C ASP A 232 19.31 -3.14 -2.55
N GLY A 233 18.06 -3.58 -2.46
CA GLY A 233 17.00 -3.15 -3.36
C GLY A 233 16.66 -1.66 -3.18
N GLN A 234 15.99 -1.11 -4.17
CA GLN A 234 15.56 0.28 -4.18
C GLN A 234 14.26 0.46 -3.39
N ASP A 235 14.09 1.63 -2.82
CA ASP A 235 12.86 2.00 -2.14
C ASP A 235 11.83 2.49 -3.17
N VAL A 236 10.60 1.99 -3.05
CA VAL A 236 9.50 2.30 -3.97
C VAL A 236 8.40 3.04 -3.22
N TYR A 237 8.10 4.25 -3.66
CA TYR A 237 6.95 5.02 -3.17
C TYR A 237 5.77 4.80 -4.10
N THR A 238 4.68 4.30 -3.55
CA THR A 238 3.43 4.03 -4.26
C THR A 238 2.54 5.26 -4.25
N THR A 239 1.45 5.22 -5.02
CA THR A 239 0.45 6.29 -5.02
C THR A 239 -0.61 6.14 -3.92
N LEU A 240 -0.58 5.05 -3.15
CA LEU A 240 -1.58 4.78 -2.12
C LEU A 240 -1.50 5.83 -1.01
N ASP A 241 -2.65 6.36 -0.60
CA ASP A 241 -2.78 7.15 0.63
C ASP A 241 -3.40 6.23 1.69
N LEU A 242 -2.65 5.90 2.74
CA LEU A 242 -3.10 4.97 3.78
C LEU A 242 -4.40 5.40 4.46
N ARG A 243 -4.66 6.71 4.55
CA ARG A 243 -5.89 7.24 5.15
C ARG A 243 -7.07 7.01 4.22
N ILE A 244 -6.91 7.27 2.92
CA ILE A 244 -7.97 7.00 1.92
C ILE A 244 -8.20 5.50 1.80
N GLN A 245 -7.13 4.69 1.82
CA GLN A 245 -7.19 3.23 1.82
C GLN A 245 -7.98 2.70 3.02
N ASP A 246 -7.70 3.18 4.23
CA ASP A 246 -8.43 2.82 5.45
C ASP A 246 -9.91 3.23 5.39
N ILE A 247 -10.19 4.49 4.99
CA ILE A 247 -11.57 4.98 4.80
C ILE A 247 -12.35 4.09 3.82
N ALA A 248 -11.73 3.73 2.69
CA ALA A 248 -12.34 2.87 1.68
C ALA A 248 -12.54 1.44 2.19
N HIS A 249 -11.57 0.91 2.95
CA HIS A 249 -11.65 -0.41 3.56
C HIS A 249 -12.81 -0.49 4.54
N SER A 250 -12.85 0.37 5.55
CA SER A 250 -13.90 0.33 6.58
C SER A 250 -15.29 0.59 5.99
N ALA A 251 -15.41 1.52 5.03
CA ALA A 251 -16.70 1.83 4.40
C ALA A 251 -17.22 0.63 3.58
N LEU A 252 -16.33 -0.06 2.86
CA LEU A 252 -16.68 -1.25 2.09
C LEU A 252 -17.05 -2.42 3.02
N GLU A 253 -16.18 -2.74 3.98
CA GLU A 253 -16.36 -3.85 4.92
C GLU A 253 -17.70 -3.74 5.65
N LYS A 254 -18.02 -2.55 6.19
CA LYS A 254 -19.29 -2.27 6.84
C LYS A 254 -20.49 -2.61 5.96
N GLN A 255 -20.44 -2.29 4.66
CA GLN A 255 -21.53 -2.62 3.74
C GLN A 255 -21.55 -4.10 3.35
N LEU A 256 -20.40 -4.74 3.22
CA LEU A 256 -20.33 -6.17 2.96
C LEU A 256 -20.95 -6.97 4.11
N ILE A 257 -20.62 -6.63 5.36
CA ILE A 257 -21.23 -7.24 6.55
C ILE A 257 -22.74 -7.00 6.56
N ASN A 258 -23.17 -5.74 6.38
CA ASN A 258 -24.60 -5.38 6.42
C ASN A 258 -25.44 -6.15 5.40
N PHE A 259 -24.91 -6.35 4.18
CA PHE A 259 -25.59 -7.07 3.11
C PHE A 259 -25.18 -8.55 2.99
N GLU A 260 -24.36 -9.08 3.90
CA GLU A 260 -23.82 -10.45 3.83
C GLU A 260 -23.22 -10.80 2.46
N ALA A 261 -22.62 -9.81 1.81
CA ALA A 261 -22.17 -9.92 0.42
C ALA A 261 -20.91 -10.78 0.31
N LYS A 262 -20.73 -11.47 -0.82
CA LYS A 262 -19.58 -12.38 -1.01
C LYS A 262 -18.25 -11.66 -1.18
N HIS A 263 -18.24 -10.56 -1.91
CA HIS A 263 -17.06 -9.72 -2.04
C HIS A 263 -17.42 -8.32 -2.52
N GLY A 264 -16.47 -7.39 -2.40
CA GLY A 264 -16.59 -6.07 -2.98
C GLY A 264 -15.24 -5.45 -3.31
N THR A 265 -15.32 -4.36 -4.07
CA THR A 265 -14.16 -3.64 -4.59
C THR A 265 -14.42 -2.14 -4.54
N VAL A 266 -13.40 -1.38 -4.14
CA VAL A 266 -13.37 0.07 -4.23
C VAL A 266 -12.08 0.49 -4.92
N ILE A 267 -12.21 1.42 -5.87
CA ILE A 267 -11.08 2.12 -6.48
C ILE A 267 -11.30 3.61 -6.28
N VAL A 268 -10.28 4.32 -5.78
CA VAL A 268 -10.25 5.78 -5.68
C VAL A 268 -9.06 6.30 -6.47
N MET A 269 -9.31 7.12 -7.49
CA MET A 269 -8.32 7.63 -8.43
C MET A 269 -8.38 9.16 -8.45
N GLU A 270 -7.22 9.80 -8.37
CA GLU A 270 -7.08 11.25 -8.52
C GLU A 270 -7.40 11.67 -9.97
N VAL A 271 -8.22 12.70 -10.12
CA VAL A 271 -8.74 13.15 -11.43
C VAL A 271 -7.65 13.69 -12.34
N GLU A 272 -6.77 14.52 -11.79
CA GLU A 272 -5.79 15.28 -12.58
C GLU A 272 -4.65 14.39 -13.09
N THR A 273 -4.08 13.58 -12.18
CA THR A 273 -2.82 12.84 -12.37
C THR A 273 -3.01 11.37 -12.71
N GLY A 274 -4.18 10.80 -12.39
CA GLY A 274 -4.45 9.38 -12.49
C GLY A 274 -3.84 8.51 -11.38
N LYS A 275 -3.25 9.12 -10.33
CA LYS A 275 -2.73 8.39 -9.17
C LYS A 275 -3.84 7.64 -8.45
N VAL A 276 -3.71 6.32 -8.32
CA VAL A 276 -4.65 5.49 -7.56
C VAL A 276 -4.33 5.64 -6.07
N LYS A 277 -5.21 6.32 -5.33
CA LYS A 277 -5.03 6.61 -3.91
C LYS A 277 -5.52 5.49 -3.01
N ALA A 278 -6.52 4.74 -3.47
CA ALA A 278 -6.97 3.53 -2.78
C ALA A 278 -7.41 2.46 -3.78
N LEU A 279 -7.04 1.22 -3.46
CA LEU A 279 -7.46 0.01 -4.16
C LEU A 279 -7.80 -1.02 -3.09
N VAL A 280 -9.08 -1.30 -2.90
CA VAL A 280 -9.55 -2.22 -1.84
C VAL A 280 -10.32 -3.34 -2.50
N ASN A 281 -9.99 -4.57 -2.15
CA ASN A 281 -10.72 -5.76 -2.56
C ASN A 281 -10.98 -6.58 -1.31
N LEU A 282 -12.24 -6.88 -1.00
CA LEU A 282 -12.58 -7.65 0.20
C LEU A 282 -13.42 -8.85 -0.19
N ARG A 283 -13.07 -10.03 0.32
CA ARG A 283 -13.79 -11.28 0.10
C ARG A 283 -14.18 -11.89 1.44
N GLN A 284 -15.40 -12.39 1.53
CA GLN A 284 -15.85 -13.17 2.67
C GLN A 284 -15.11 -14.51 2.74
N THR A 285 -14.39 -14.75 3.82
CA THR A 285 -13.73 -16.05 4.13
C THR A 285 -14.60 -16.87 5.07
N GLU A 286 -15.13 -16.22 6.11
CA GLU A 286 -16.11 -16.75 7.05
C GLU A 286 -17.27 -15.76 7.19
N PRO A 287 -18.45 -16.18 7.69
CA PRO A 287 -19.57 -15.26 7.90
C PRO A 287 -19.17 -14.06 8.77
N GLY A 288 -19.19 -12.86 8.17
CA GLY A 288 -18.81 -11.61 8.83
C GLY A 288 -17.31 -11.29 8.84
N VAL A 289 -16.45 -12.19 8.34
CA VAL A 289 -15.00 -12.00 8.24
C VAL A 289 -14.62 -11.75 6.79
N TYR A 290 -13.93 -10.63 6.55
CA TYR A 290 -13.52 -10.19 5.22
C TYR A 290 -12.02 -10.01 5.13
N GLU A 291 -11.43 -10.52 4.05
CA GLU A 291 -9.99 -10.43 3.83
C GLU A 291 -9.67 -9.91 2.42
N ASP A 292 -8.57 -9.16 2.30
CA ASP A 292 -8.00 -8.73 1.02
C ASP A 292 -7.10 -9.83 0.45
N ALA A 293 -7.72 -10.80 -0.22
CA ALA A 293 -7.02 -11.98 -0.76
C ALA A 293 -6.90 -12.00 -2.30
N TYR A 294 -7.80 -11.32 -3.02
CA TYR A 294 -7.88 -11.38 -4.48
C TYR A 294 -8.26 -10.05 -5.11
N ASN A 295 -7.51 -9.63 -6.11
CA ASN A 295 -7.68 -8.33 -6.76
C ASN A 295 -8.75 -8.37 -7.87
N TYR A 296 -10.01 -8.32 -7.46
CA TYR A 296 -11.18 -8.27 -8.34
C TYR A 296 -11.18 -7.06 -9.27
N ALA A 297 -10.57 -5.94 -8.86
CA ALA A 297 -10.50 -4.73 -9.69
C ALA A 297 -9.81 -4.95 -11.06
N LEU A 298 -8.81 -5.83 -11.09
CA LEU A 298 -7.95 -6.04 -12.26
C LEU A 298 -8.21 -7.38 -12.95
N LYS A 299 -8.39 -8.43 -12.14
CA LYS A 299 -8.41 -9.82 -12.60
C LYS A 299 -9.78 -10.27 -13.10
N ASP A 300 -10.84 -9.57 -12.72
CA ASP A 300 -12.19 -9.92 -13.16
C ASP A 300 -12.66 -8.97 -14.25
N ASN A 301 -13.19 -9.56 -15.31
CA ASN A 301 -14.03 -8.83 -16.26
C ASN A 301 -15.49 -9.04 -15.86
N ILE A 302 -16.23 -7.94 -15.76
CA ILE A 302 -17.63 -7.98 -15.37
C ILE A 302 -18.52 -7.35 -16.45
N GLU A 303 -19.78 -7.74 -16.48
CA GLU A 303 -20.81 -6.94 -17.15
C GLU A 303 -21.08 -5.69 -16.30
N PRO A 304 -20.80 -4.47 -16.82
CA PRO A 304 -20.94 -3.23 -16.06
C PRO A 304 -22.41 -2.89 -15.74
N GLY A 305 -23.35 -3.38 -16.55
CA GLY A 305 -24.75 -2.99 -16.47
C GLY A 305 -24.91 -1.48 -16.63
N SER A 306 -25.80 -0.87 -15.83
CA SER A 306 -26.21 0.53 -16.03
C SER A 306 -25.10 1.58 -15.87
N THR A 307 -23.92 1.26 -15.33
CA THR A 307 -22.77 2.19 -15.37
C THR A 307 -22.23 2.41 -16.79
N PHE A 308 -22.52 1.50 -17.72
CA PHE A 308 -22.16 1.62 -19.13
C PHE A 308 -23.02 2.62 -19.91
N LYS A 309 -24.21 2.99 -19.41
CA LYS A 309 -25.07 3.98 -20.08
C LYS A 309 -24.40 5.35 -20.21
N THR A 310 -23.51 5.68 -19.27
CA THR A 310 -22.64 6.86 -19.36
C THR A 310 -21.76 6.81 -20.60
N ILE A 311 -21.17 5.65 -20.91
CA ILE A 311 -20.37 5.43 -22.14
C ILE A 311 -21.28 5.56 -23.36
N SER A 312 -22.44 4.92 -23.34
CA SER A 312 -23.34 4.90 -24.49
C SER A 312 -23.91 6.27 -24.85
N LEU A 313 -24.44 6.97 -23.86
CA LEU A 313 -25.02 8.30 -24.07
C LEU A 313 -23.94 9.34 -24.37
N LEU A 314 -22.72 9.22 -23.83
CA LEU A 314 -21.63 10.13 -24.19
C LEU A 314 -21.29 10.03 -25.68
N ALA A 315 -21.30 8.83 -26.28
CA ALA A 315 -21.02 8.65 -27.70
C ALA A 315 -22.06 9.39 -28.55
N ALA A 316 -23.34 9.23 -28.21
CA ALA A 316 -24.44 9.90 -28.90
C ALA A 316 -24.42 11.44 -28.71
N MET A 317 -24.00 11.93 -27.53
CA MET A 317 -23.81 13.35 -27.27
C MET A 317 -22.64 13.92 -28.08
N ASP A 318 -21.55 13.16 -28.20
CA ASP A 318 -20.34 13.57 -28.92
C ASP A 318 -20.59 13.68 -30.44
N ASP A 319 -21.31 12.71 -31.01
CA ASP A 319 -21.72 12.74 -32.42
C ASP A 319 -22.82 13.79 -32.72
N GLY A 320 -23.35 14.45 -31.69
CA GLY A 320 -24.41 15.46 -31.82
C GLY A 320 -25.80 14.88 -32.14
N PHE A 321 -26.00 13.58 -31.97
CA PHE A 321 -27.30 12.92 -32.20
C PHE A 321 -28.32 13.19 -31.08
N ILE A 322 -27.83 13.49 -29.88
CA ILE A 322 -28.65 13.85 -28.73
C ILE A 322 -28.11 15.08 -28.03
N ASP A 323 -29.02 15.92 -27.55
CA ASP A 323 -28.76 17.14 -26.78
C ASP A 323 -29.67 17.21 -25.53
N GLU A 324 -29.63 18.32 -24.79
CA GLU A 324 -30.49 18.52 -23.61
C GLU A 324 -32.00 18.59 -23.92
N ASN A 325 -32.36 18.90 -25.17
CA ASN A 325 -33.75 19.02 -25.61
C ASN A 325 -34.28 17.70 -26.20
N THR A 326 -33.40 16.75 -26.46
CA THR A 326 -33.76 15.46 -27.01
C THR A 326 -34.59 14.69 -26.00
N THR A 327 -35.75 14.21 -26.46
CA THR A 327 -36.66 13.39 -25.67
C THR A 327 -36.79 12.00 -26.27
N VAL A 328 -37.11 11.03 -25.42
CA VAL A 328 -37.40 9.65 -25.83
C VAL A 328 -38.64 9.15 -25.12
N ASP A 329 -39.59 8.65 -25.90
CA ASP A 329 -40.76 7.97 -25.37
C ASP A 329 -40.36 6.55 -24.93
N VAL A 330 -40.38 6.29 -23.63
CA VAL A 330 -40.13 4.96 -23.04
C VAL A 330 -41.40 4.11 -22.94
N GLY A 331 -42.53 4.60 -23.45
CA GLY A 331 -43.80 3.88 -23.50
C GLY A 331 -44.28 3.57 -22.09
N ASN A 332 -44.58 2.30 -21.81
CA ASN A 332 -44.90 1.80 -20.46
C ASN A 332 -43.68 1.22 -19.72
N GLY A 333 -42.46 1.56 -20.15
CA GLY A 333 -41.22 0.99 -19.60
C GLY A 333 -40.88 -0.40 -20.13
N VAL A 334 -41.59 -0.90 -21.14
CA VAL A 334 -41.27 -2.16 -21.83
C VAL A 334 -41.17 -1.91 -23.33
N TRP A 335 -40.11 -2.44 -23.94
CA TRP A 335 -39.90 -2.36 -25.38
C TRP A 335 -39.31 -3.67 -25.91
N THR A 336 -39.95 -4.23 -26.93
CA THR A 336 -39.44 -5.42 -27.62
C THR A 336 -38.70 -4.98 -28.86
N TYR A 337 -37.40 -5.29 -28.93
CA TYR A 337 -36.54 -4.97 -30.06
C TYR A 337 -35.82 -6.23 -30.52
N ALA A 338 -35.89 -6.55 -31.82
CA ALA A 338 -35.25 -7.72 -32.41
C ALA A 338 -35.48 -9.03 -31.61
N LYS A 339 -36.74 -9.28 -31.20
CA LYS A 339 -37.20 -10.42 -30.38
C LYS A 339 -36.70 -10.44 -28.93
N GLN A 340 -35.94 -9.43 -28.50
CA GLN A 340 -35.51 -9.26 -27.11
C GLN A 340 -36.44 -8.29 -26.38
N ARG A 341 -36.97 -8.71 -25.24
CA ARG A 341 -37.74 -7.86 -24.34
C ARG A 341 -36.79 -7.06 -23.45
N ILE A 342 -36.86 -5.74 -23.54
CA ILE A 342 -36.12 -4.79 -22.70
C ILE A 342 -37.13 -4.12 -21.78
N SER A 343 -36.79 -4.03 -20.49
CA SER A 343 -37.69 -3.45 -19.48
C SER A 343 -36.96 -2.55 -18.49
N ASP A 344 -37.68 -1.54 -18.04
CA ASP A 344 -37.34 -0.67 -16.93
C ASP A 344 -38.02 -1.15 -15.64
N GLY A 345 -37.47 -0.77 -14.49
CA GLY A 345 -38.05 -1.05 -13.18
C GLY A 345 -39.06 0.00 -12.70
N HIS A 346 -39.40 0.98 -13.55
CA HIS A 346 -40.25 2.12 -13.23
C HIS A 346 -41.17 2.46 -14.40
N GLY A 347 -42.12 3.37 -14.14
CA GLY A 347 -43.22 3.70 -15.04
C GLY A 347 -42.80 4.32 -16.38
N GLY A 348 -43.83 4.58 -17.19
CA GLY A 348 -43.74 5.03 -18.56
C GLY A 348 -43.66 6.55 -18.78
N GLY A 349 -43.73 6.94 -20.05
CA GLY A 349 -43.82 8.33 -20.51
C GLY A 349 -42.65 8.75 -21.38
N THR A 350 -42.51 10.06 -21.55
CA THR A 350 -41.40 10.67 -22.29
C THR A 350 -40.35 11.18 -21.32
N TYR A 351 -39.09 10.82 -21.55
CA TYR A 351 -37.94 11.27 -20.75
C TYR A 351 -37.02 12.18 -21.56
N ASP A 352 -36.52 13.23 -20.92
CA ASP A 352 -35.33 13.95 -21.40
C ASP A 352 -34.08 13.07 -21.22
N ILE A 353 -32.98 13.38 -21.90
CA ILE A 353 -31.73 12.59 -21.81
C ILE A 353 -31.21 12.48 -20.38
N SER A 354 -31.33 13.54 -19.59
CA SER A 354 -30.86 13.54 -18.21
C SER A 354 -31.71 12.62 -17.33
N ASP A 355 -33.01 12.51 -17.61
CA ASP A 355 -33.95 11.59 -16.95
C ASP A 355 -33.73 10.15 -17.36
N VAL A 356 -33.37 9.89 -18.63
CA VAL A 356 -32.93 8.55 -19.08
C VAL A 356 -31.76 8.06 -18.23
N LEU A 357 -30.76 8.92 -18.00
CA LEU A 357 -29.61 8.59 -17.17
C LEU A 357 -29.97 8.53 -15.67
N ALA A 358 -30.70 9.53 -15.16
CA ALA A 358 -31.05 9.65 -13.74
C ALA A 358 -31.95 8.51 -13.25
N LYS A 359 -33.00 8.18 -14.01
CA LYS A 359 -33.87 7.03 -13.74
C LYS A 359 -33.28 5.71 -14.23
N SER A 360 -32.15 5.74 -14.93
CA SER A 360 -31.48 4.56 -15.44
C SER A 360 -32.39 3.73 -16.36
N SER A 361 -33.07 4.36 -17.32
CA SER A 361 -33.95 3.69 -18.29
C SER A 361 -33.14 2.84 -19.27
N ASN A 362 -33.34 1.52 -19.27
CA ASN A 362 -32.80 0.59 -20.27
C ASN A 362 -33.49 0.83 -21.61
N VAL A 363 -34.82 1.01 -21.60
CA VAL A 363 -35.61 1.24 -22.81
C VAL A 363 -35.17 2.52 -23.52
N GLY A 364 -35.06 3.64 -22.79
CA GLY A 364 -34.64 4.92 -23.36
C GLY A 364 -33.23 4.87 -23.94
N THR A 365 -32.28 4.28 -23.20
CA THR A 365 -30.89 4.14 -23.69
C THR A 365 -30.83 3.26 -24.93
N ALA A 366 -31.50 2.09 -24.91
CA ALA A 366 -31.51 1.17 -26.04
C ALA A 366 -32.15 1.81 -27.27
N LYS A 367 -33.32 2.46 -27.13
CA LYS A 367 -33.99 3.16 -28.24
C LYS A 367 -33.09 4.20 -28.88
N LEU A 368 -32.44 5.06 -28.09
CA LEU A 368 -31.54 6.10 -28.60
C LEU A 368 -30.36 5.50 -29.36
N ILE A 369 -29.65 4.54 -28.76
CA ILE A 369 -28.46 3.95 -29.39
C ILE A 369 -28.83 3.17 -30.65
N THR A 370 -29.90 2.37 -30.63
CA THR A 370 -30.31 1.65 -31.84
C THR A 370 -30.83 2.59 -32.91
N LYS A 371 -31.52 3.68 -32.57
CA LYS A 371 -32.04 4.66 -33.53
C LYS A 371 -30.92 5.27 -34.36
N TYR A 372 -29.80 5.62 -33.73
CA TYR A 372 -28.70 6.32 -34.40
C TYR A 372 -27.59 5.41 -34.92
N TYR A 373 -27.39 4.23 -34.32
CA TYR A 373 -26.24 3.37 -34.63
C TYR A 373 -26.60 1.97 -35.17
N ALA A 374 -27.87 1.57 -35.26
CA ALA A 374 -28.20 0.21 -35.73
C ALA A 374 -27.75 -0.05 -37.18
N GLU A 375 -27.84 0.95 -38.05
CA GLU A 375 -27.39 0.83 -39.45
C GLU A 375 -25.86 0.78 -39.57
N LYS A 376 -25.16 1.57 -38.74
CA LYS A 376 -23.69 1.69 -38.73
C LYS A 376 -23.13 1.52 -37.32
N PRO A 377 -23.19 0.30 -36.74
CA PRO A 377 -22.76 0.06 -35.36
C PRO A 377 -21.27 0.34 -35.15
N GLN A 378 -20.48 0.30 -36.22
CA GLN A 378 -19.06 0.59 -36.20
C GLN A 378 -18.75 2.00 -35.67
N ILE A 379 -19.59 3.01 -35.94
CA ILE A 379 -19.40 4.38 -35.43
C ILE A 379 -19.42 4.38 -33.91
N PHE A 380 -20.41 3.71 -33.31
CA PHE A 380 -20.50 3.52 -31.87
C PHE A 380 -19.28 2.78 -31.32
N LEU A 381 -18.87 1.69 -31.96
CA LEU A 381 -17.72 0.90 -31.51
C LEU A 381 -16.39 1.66 -31.63
N ASP A 382 -16.28 2.59 -32.58
CA ASP A 382 -15.09 3.43 -32.75
C ASP A 382 -14.92 4.44 -31.62
N HIS A 383 -16.01 4.93 -31.01
CA HIS A 383 -15.93 5.67 -29.73
C HIS A 383 -15.30 4.80 -28.63
N LEU A 384 -15.78 3.57 -28.47
CA LEU A 384 -15.28 2.64 -27.46
C LEU A 384 -13.80 2.29 -27.70
N ARG A 385 -13.38 2.12 -28.97
CA ARG A 385 -11.96 1.91 -29.33
C ARG A 385 -11.13 3.15 -29.02
N ARG A 386 -11.61 4.36 -29.34
CA ARG A 386 -10.96 5.63 -29.02
C ARG A 386 -10.73 5.77 -27.51
N TRP A 387 -11.72 5.37 -26.72
CA TRP A 387 -11.65 5.36 -25.25
C TRP A 387 -10.97 4.12 -24.67
N LYS A 388 -10.24 3.37 -25.48
CA LYS A 388 -9.39 2.24 -25.05
C LYS A 388 -10.16 1.10 -24.39
N LEU A 389 -11.49 1.01 -24.57
CA LEU A 389 -12.34 -0.02 -23.95
C LEU A 389 -12.21 -1.40 -24.61
N PHE A 390 -11.44 -1.52 -25.69
CA PHE A 390 -11.05 -2.79 -26.32
C PHE A 390 -9.61 -3.21 -26.00
N ASP A 391 -8.82 -2.27 -25.47
CA ASP A 391 -7.39 -2.45 -25.28
C ASP A 391 -7.14 -3.05 -23.90
N LYS A 392 -6.14 -3.94 -23.82
CA LYS A 392 -5.63 -4.36 -22.52
C LYS A 392 -4.83 -3.19 -21.96
N MET A 393 -5.13 -2.75 -20.74
CA MET A 393 -4.31 -1.72 -20.11
C MET A 393 -2.85 -2.18 -20.00
N ASP A 394 -1.96 -1.28 -20.38
CA ASP A 394 -0.53 -1.40 -20.13
C ASP A 394 -0.22 -0.87 -18.71
N ILE A 395 -0.40 -1.70 -17.68
CA ILE A 395 -0.07 -1.35 -16.30
C ILE A 395 0.89 -2.36 -15.69
N VAL A 396 1.67 -1.91 -14.71
CA VAL A 396 2.71 -2.73 -14.06
C VAL A 396 2.12 -3.85 -13.18
N LEU A 397 0.87 -3.71 -12.75
CA LEU A 397 0.22 -4.68 -11.87
C LEU A 397 -0.07 -6.01 -12.60
N PRO A 398 0.30 -7.16 -12.01
CA PRO A 398 0.09 -8.47 -12.62
C PRO A 398 -1.40 -8.85 -12.66
N GLY A 399 -1.81 -9.55 -13.73
CA GLY A 399 -3.13 -10.17 -13.83
C GLY A 399 -4.24 -9.28 -14.41
N ILE A 400 -3.93 -8.10 -14.94
CA ILE A 400 -4.93 -7.27 -15.63
C ILE A 400 -5.53 -8.02 -16.82
N THR A 401 -6.86 -8.06 -16.87
CA THR A 401 -7.61 -8.73 -17.95
C THR A 401 -7.89 -7.79 -19.12
N LYS A 402 -7.89 -8.34 -20.34
CA LYS A 402 -8.30 -7.60 -21.54
C LYS A 402 -9.83 -7.52 -21.59
N PRO A 403 -10.43 -6.32 -21.78
CA PRO A 403 -11.86 -6.19 -22.01
C PRO A 403 -12.35 -6.99 -23.23
N LYS A 404 -13.61 -7.42 -23.21
CA LYS A 404 -14.27 -8.14 -24.30
C LYS A 404 -15.64 -7.54 -24.54
N ILE A 405 -15.84 -6.91 -25.69
CA ILE A 405 -17.13 -6.38 -26.14
C ILE A 405 -17.52 -7.13 -27.41
N VAL A 406 -18.76 -7.59 -27.50
CA VAL A 406 -19.25 -8.27 -28.71
C VAL A 406 -19.30 -7.28 -29.87
N THR A 407 -18.73 -7.65 -31.01
CA THR A 407 -18.67 -6.83 -32.23
C THR A 407 -19.35 -7.55 -33.39
N PRO A 408 -19.68 -6.84 -34.50
CA PRO A 408 -20.30 -7.45 -35.69
C PRO A 408 -19.55 -8.64 -36.28
N GLU A 409 -18.23 -8.73 -36.10
CA GLU A 409 -17.44 -9.87 -36.57
C GLU A 409 -17.63 -11.14 -35.71
N ASN A 410 -18.25 -11.01 -34.53
CA ASN A 410 -18.50 -12.13 -33.64
C ASN A 410 -19.75 -12.92 -34.07
N LYS A 411 -19.67 -14.25 -34.09
CA LYS A 411 -20.81 -15.15 -34.39
C LYS A 411 -22.04 -14.93 -33.49
N ARG A 412 -21.86 -14.35 -32.30
CA ARG A 412 -22.93 -14.04 -31.35
C ARG A 412 -23.65 -12.72 -31.65
N TRP A 413 -23.15 -11.92 -32.60
CA TRP A 413 -23.77 -10.65 -32.96
C TRP A 413 -25.11 -10.87 -33.66
N ASN A 414 -26.11 -10.13 -33.21
CA ASN A 414 -27.44 -10.04 -33.81
C ASN A 414 -27.97 -8.61 -33.65
N ALA A 415 -29.13 -8.32 -34.25
CA ALA A 415 -29.73 -6.99 -34.19
C ALA A 415 -29.97 -6.49 -32.74
N ALA A 416 -30.23 -7.38 -31.78
CA ALA A 416 -30.43 -7.02 -30.38
C ALA A 416 -29.13 -6.80 -29.58
N THR A 417 -27.96 -7.16 -30.15
CA THR A 417 -26.67 -7.08 -29.48
C THR A 417 -26.28 -5.63 -29.20
N LEU A 418 -26.46 -4.73 -30.16
CA LEU A 418 -26.19 -3.30 -29.96
C LEU A 418 -27.07 -2.71 -28.86
N ALA A 419 -28.36 -3.08 -28.83
CA ALA A 419 -29.27 -2.69 -27.75
C ALA A 419 -28.75 -3.19 -26.40
N SER A 420 -28.32 -4.46 -26.30
CA SER A 420 -27.77 -5.03 -25.07
C SER A 420 -26.48 -4.35 -24.59
N ILE A 421 -25.58 -4.01 -25.52
CA ILE A 421 -24.36 -3.24 -25.21
C ILE A 421 -24.72 -1.88 -24.64
N SER A 422 -25.74 -1.20 -25.17
CA SER A 422 -26.11 0.16 -24.76
C SER A 422 -26.40 0.34 -23.26
N TYR A 423 -26.86 -0.72 -22.60
CA TYR A 423 -27.14 -0.72 -21.16
C TYR A 423 -26.22 -1.68 -20.36
N GLY A 424 -25.11 -2.11 -20.96
CA GLY A 424 -23.97 -2.73 -20.29
C GLY A 424 -23.98 -4.24 -20.18
N TYR A 425 -24.68 -4.94 -21.08
CA TYR A 425 -24.59 -6.39 -21.27
C TYR A 425 -23.86 -6.72 -22.57
N SER A 426 -23.48 -7.97 -22.81
CA SER A 426 -22.65 -8.35 -23.99
C SER A 426 -21.30 -7.61 -24.02
N SER A 427 -20.83 -7.16 -22.86
CA SER A 427 -19.56 -6.49 -22.64
C SER A 427 -19.00 -6.93 -21.29
N ASN A 428 -17.71 -7.24 -21.26
CA ASN A 428 -17.01 -7.76 -20.09
C ASN A 428 -15.77 -6.90 -19.91
N ILE A 429 -15.76 -6.05 -18.89
CA ILE A 429 -14.76 -5.00 -18.69
C ILE A 429 -14.30 -5.04 -17.24
N ASN A 430 -13.00 -4.89 -17.00
CA ASN A 430 -12.46 -4.79 -15.64
C ASN A 430 -12.79 -3.44 -14.99
N LEU A 431 -12.86 -3.41 -13.66
CA LEU A 431 -13.30 -2.22 -12.91
C LEU A 431 -12.33 -1.05 -13.04
N LEU A 432 -11.02 -1.31 -13.18
CA LEU A 432 -10.05 -0.24 -13.38
C LEU A 432 -10.28 0.50 -14.71
N GLN A 433 -10.67 -0.21 -15.77
CA GLN A 433 -11.04 0.37 -17.07
C GLN A 433 -12.26 1.26 -16.99
N LEU A 434 -13.29 0.82 -16.29
CA LEU A 434 -14.47 1.64 -16.06
C LEU A 434 -14.13 2.87 -15.21
N THR A 435 -13.32 2.71 -14.15
CA THR A 435 -12.87 3.82 -13.31
C THR A 435 -12.08 4.85 -14.12
N THR A 436 -11.20 4.39 -15.00
CA THR A 436 -10.40 5.25 -15.89
C THR A 436 -11.29 6.03 -16.88
N PHE A 437 -12.34 5.40 -17.41
CA PHE A 437 -13.31 6.09 -18.26
C PHE A 437 -14.04 7.22 -17.49
N TYR A 438 -14.54 6.92 -16.28
CA TYR A 438 -15.20 7.93 -15.44
C TYR A 438 -14.24 9.05 -15.02
N ASN A 439 -12.97 8.72 -14.82
CA ASN A 439 -11.91 9.69 -14.55
C ASN A 439 -11.69 10.64 -15.73
N GLY A 440 -11.70 10.13 -16.97
CA GLY A 440 -11.64 10.96 -18.15
C GLY A 440 -12.83 11.90 -18.31
N VAL A 441 -14.05 11.48 -17.95
CA VAL A 441 -15.23 12.38 -17.88
C VAL A 441 -15.03 13.46 -16.82
N ALA A 442 -14.58 13.08 -15.62
CA ALA A 442 -14.29 14.00 -14.52
C ALA A 442 -13.18 15.01 -14.88
N ASN A 443 -12.18 14.57 -15.65
CA ASN A 443 -11.03 15.35 -16.09
C ASN A 443 -11.32 16.09 -17.42
N LYS A 444 -12.56 16.56 -17.62
CA LYS A 444 -12.97 17.38 -18.76
C LYS A 444 -12.67 16.75 -20.13
N GLY A 445 -12.80 15.42 -20.23
CA GLY A 445 -12.51 14.64 -21.44
C GLY A 445 -11.04 14.23 -21.62
N ARG A 446 -10.15 14.55 -20.68
CA ARG A 446 -8.74 14.14 -20.68
C ARG A 446 -8.56 12.84 -19.90
N MET A 447 -8.49 11.71 -20.59
CA MET A 447 -8.31 10.41 -19.93
C MET A 447 -6.83 10.15 -19.63
N VAL A 448 -6.50 9.93 -18.36
CA VAL A 448 -5.13 9.67 -17.89
C VAL A 448 -4.96 8.21 -17.49
N LYS A 449 -3.74 7.70 -17.64
CA LYS A 449 -3.37 6.33 -17.25
C LYS A 449 -3.38 6.19 -15.72
N PRO A 450 -3.95 5.11 -15.17
CA PRO A 450 -3.82 4.82 -13.74
C PRO A 450 -2.36 4.61 -13.33
N LEU A 451 -1.90 5.37 -12.34
CA LEU A 451 -0.57 5.25 -11.76
C LEU A 451 -0.63 4.59 -10.38
N PHE A 452 0.32 3.68 -10.13
CA PHE A 452 0.48 2.96 -8.85
C PHE A 452 1.83 3.25 -8.17
N ILE A 453 2.72 3.94 -8.88
CA ILE A 453 4.05 4.34 -8.42
C ILE A 453 4.16 5.86 -8.49
N ASP A 454 4.76 6.46 -7.47
CA ASP A 454 5.04 7.89 -7.39
C ASP A 454 6.51 8.16 -7.69
N LYS A 455 7.43 7.49 -6.97
CA LYS A 455 8.87 7.63 -7.19
C LYS A 455 9.64 6.39 -6.74
N ILE A 456 10.87 6.26 -7.23
CA ILE A 456 11.84 5.25 -6.78
C ILE A 456 13.05 5.99 -6.23
N MET A 457 13.52 5.56 -5.06
CA MET A 457 14.68 6.12 -4.39
C MET A 457 15.77 5.07 -4.20
N LYS A 458 17.02 5.51 -4.28
CA LYS A 458 18.20 4.74 -3.94
C LYS A 458 19.17 5.64 -3.18
N ASP A 459 19.63 5.20 -2.02
CA ASP A 459 20.61 5.93 -1.19
C ASP A 459 20.19 7.40 -0.90
N GLY A 460 18.89 7.62 -0.65
CA GLY A 460 18.33 8.94 -0.39
C GLY A 460 18.14 9.84 -1.63
N LYS A 461 18.45 9.35 -2.84
CA LYS A 461 18.28 10.08 -4.10
C LYS A 461 17.13 9.51 -4.92
N THR A 462 16.27 10.39 -5.44
CA THR A 462 15.24 10.01 -6.41
C THR A 462 15.90 9.66 -7.75
N ILE A 463 15.67 8.44 -8.22
CA ILE A 463 16.18 7.95 -9.51
C ILE A 463 15.10 7.88 -10.58
N PHE A 464 13.83 7.84 -10.17
CA PHE A 464 12.67 7.83 -11.05
C PHE A 464 11.50 8.53 -10.36
N GLU A 465 10.75 9.31 -11.11
CA GLU A 465 9.53 9.97 -10.67
C GLU A 465 8.46 9.78 -11.76
N ALA A 466 7.31 9.27 -11.36
CA ALA A 466 6.21 9.00 -12.26
C ALA A 466 5.53 10.31 -12.65
N LYS A 467 5.36 10.52 -13.96
CA LYS A 467 4.59 11.63 -14.51
C LYS A 467 3.25 11.11 -15.01
N GLU A 468 2.26 12.00 -14.99
CA GLU A 468 0.96 11.71 -15.59
C GLU A 468 1.10 11.41 -17.08
N GLU A 469 0.40 10.37 -17.53
CA GLU A 469 0.38 9.95 -18.93
C GLU A 469 -1.06 10.09 -19.45
N VAL A 470 -1.26 11.02 -20.39
CA VAL A 470 -2.57 11.23 -21.04
C VAL A 470 -2.72 10.20 -22.16
N ILE A 471 -3.62 9.23 -21.96
CA ILE A 471 -3.89 8.15 -22.93
C ILE A 471 -4.95 8.54 -23.95
N VAL A 472 -5.83 9.48 -23.62
CA VAL A 472 -6.78 10.10 -24.56
C VAL A 472 -6.88 11.59 -24.25
N LYS A 473 -6.39 12.43 -25.17
CA LYS A 473 -6.35 13.89 -25.00
C LYS A 473 -7.75 14.50 -24.96
N LYS A 474 -8.67 13.98 -25.78
CA LYS A 474 -10.04 14.46 -25.90
C LYS A 474 -10.96 13.26 -26.17
N MET A 475 -11.74 12.88 -25.17
CA MET A 475 -12.70 11.77 -25.27
C MET A 475 -13.91 12.16 -26.11
N ALA A 476 -14.43 13.36 -25.88
CA ALA A 476 -15.61 13.91 -26.53
C ALA A 476 -15.50 15.45 -26.59
N SER A 477 -16.43 16.10 -27.26
CA SER A 477 -16.59 17.55 -27.25
C SER A 477 -16.84 18.09 -25.85
N ASP A 478 -16.38 19.31 -25.59
CA ASP A 478 -16.51 19.96 -24.29
C ASP A 478 -17.99 20.11 -23.89
N LYS A 479 -18.87 20.35 -24.88
CA LYS A 479 -20.34 20.37 -24.71
C LYS A 479 -20.85 19.00 -24.23
N ALA A 480 -20.44 17.90 -24.88
CA ALA A 480 -20.86 16.56 -24.49
C ALA A 480 -20.39 16.19 -23.08
N ILE A 481 -19.16 16.56 -22.70
CA ILE A 481 -18.62 16.32 -21.35
C ILE A 481 -19.38 17.13 -20.29
N GLN A 482 -19.70 18.40 -20.57
CA GLN A 482 -20.49 19.24 -19.67
C GLN A 482 -21.90 18.69 -19.49
N MET A 483 -22.57 18.31 -20.58
CA MET A 483 -23.89 17.69 -20.54
C MET A 483 -23.88 16.37 -19.75
N MET A 484 -22.88 15.51 -19.99
CA MET A 484 -22.74 14.25 -19.25
C MET A 484 -22.51 14.49 -17.76
N THR A 485 -21.67 15.47 -17.41
CA THR A 485 -21.41 15.85 -16.01
C THR A 485 -22.68 16.36 -15.33
N ALA A 486 -23.46 17.21 -16.01
CA ALA A 486 -24.75 17.69 -15.52
C ALA A 486 -25.76 16.55 -15.34
N ALA A 487 -25.84 15.63 -16.30
CA ALA A 487 -26.73 14.47 -16.22
C ALA A 487 -26.35 13.51 -15.07
N LEU A 488 -25.06 13.26 -14.85
CA LEU A 488 -24.55 12.47 -13.72
C LEU A 488 -24.79 13.16 -12.38
N THR A 489 -24.74 14.48 -12.32
CA THR A 489 -25.09 15.27 -11.14
C THR A 489 -26.60 15.17 -10.85
N LYS A 490 -27.45 15.36 -11.87
CA LYS A 490 -28.92 15.17 -11.77
C LYS A 490 -29.28 13.76 -11.29
N ALA A 491 -28.52 12.73 -11.70
CA ALA A 491 -28.71 11.36 -11.26
C ALA A 491 -28.53 11.16 -9.75
N VAL A 492 -27.66 11.95 -9.12
CA VAL A 492 -27.49 11.99 -7.66
C VAL A 492 -28.51 12.91 -6.99
N GLU A 493 -28.87 14.05 -7.57
CA GLU A 493 -29.82 14.98 -6.96
C GLU A 493 -31.28 14.49 -6.98
N LYS A 494 -31.70 13.94 -8.12
CA LYS A 494 -33.11 13.61 -8.40
C LYS A 494 -33.33 12.17 -8.86
N GLY A 495 -32.26 11.45 -9.22
CA GLY A 495 -32.33 10.12 -9.79
C GLY A 495 -32.14 8.97 -8.81
N THR A 496 -31.70 7.84 -9.35
CA THR A 496 -31.41 6.59 -8.63
C THR A 496 -30.28 6.71 -7.59
N GLY A 497 -29.47 7.77 -7.64
CA GLY A 497 -28.41 8.07 -6.67
C GLY A 497 -28.85 8.96 -5.50
N ARG A 498 -30.14 9.30 -5.38
CA ARG A 498 -30.64 10.28 -4.40
C ARG A 498 -30.30 9.99 -2.94
N SER A 499 -30.11 8.73 -2.57
CA SER A 499 -29.71 8.33 -1.21
C SER A 499 -28.41 8.97 -0.73
N ILE A 500 -27.53 9.36 -1.66
CA ILE A 500 -26.23 9.94 -1.33
C ILE A 500 -26.18 11.45 -1.46
N PHE A 501 -27.24 12.11 -1.93
CA PHE A 501 -27.27 13.56 -2.07
C PHE A 501 -26.95 14.27 -0.75
N THR A 502 -26.08 15.27 -0.81
CA THR A 502 -25.76 16.17 0.30
C THR A 502 -25.59 17.60 -0.19
N PRO A 503 -26.18 18.61 0.47
CA PRO A 503 -26.06 20.00 0.02
C PRO A 503 -24.61 20.53 -0.01
N ASN A 504 -23.76 20.04 0.89
CA ASN A 504 -22.41 20.58 1.11
C ASN A 504 -21.33 19.92 0.23
N LEU A 505 -21.66 18.84 -0.47
CA LEU A 505 -20.74 18.14 -1.36
C LEU A 505 -21.52 17.68 -2.60
N LYS A 506 -21.31 18.39 -3.71
CA LYS A 506 -21.89 18.00 -5.00
C LYS A 506 -21.19 16.75 -5.49
N MET A 507 -21.95 15.71 -5.81
CA MET A 507 -21.44 14.44 -6.31
C MET A 507 -22.09 14.14 -7.66
N ALA A 508 -21.32 13.62 -8.59
CA ALA A 508 -21.80 13.14 -9.88
C ALA A 508 -21.55 11.64 -9.96
N GLY A 509 -22.53 10.86 -10.40
CA GLY A 509 -22.34 9.43 -10.54
C GLY A 509 -23.53 8.66 -11.04
N LYS A 510 -23.30 7.37 -11.29
CA LYS A 510 -24.26 6.44 -11.85
C LYS A 510 -24.31 5.16 -11.03
N THR A 511 -25.53 4.79 -10.65
CA THR A 511 -25.84 3.47 -10.08
C THR A 511 -25.79 2.40 -11.16
N GLY A 512 -25.29 1.22 -10.80
CA GLY A 512 -25.33 0.01 -11.60
C GLY A 512 -25.96 -1.14 -10.85
N THR A 513 -26.81 -1.90 -11.53
CA THR A 513 -27.27 -3.22 -11.09
C THR A 513 -27.15 -4.14 -12.29
N ALA A 514 -26.28 -5.14 -12.20
CA ALA A 514 -26.07 -6.13 -13.25
C ALA A 514 -26.44 -7.51 -12.72
N ARG A 515 -27.17 -8.28 -13.53
CA ARG A 515 -27.36 -9.72 -13.31
C ARG A 515 -26.17 -10.44 -13.93
N PHE A 516 -25.70 -11.49 -13.30
CA PHE A 516 -24.65 -12.34 -13.87
C PHE A 516 -24.94 -13.80 -13.59
N GLU A 517 -24.29 -14.71 -14.34
CA GLU A 517 -24.53 -16.16 -14.27
C GLU A 517 -26.01 -16.54 -14.48
N TYR A 518 -26.79 -15.69 -15.16
CA TYR A 518 -28.22 -15.90 -15.41
C TYR A 518 -28.51 -17.08 -16.35
N TRP A 519 -27.49 -17.69 -16.95
CA TRP A 519 -27.57 -18.92 -17.73
C TRP A 519 -27.39 -20.19 -16.88
N LEU A 520 -27.00 -20.06 -15.61
CA LEU A 520 -26.86 -21.18 -14.69
C LEU A 520 -28.17 -21.39 -13.89
N PRO A 521 -28.51 -22.64 -13.55
CA PRO A 521 -29.61 -22.91 -12.64
C PRO A 521 -29.27 -22.40 -11.22
N GLY A 522 -30.23 -21.76 -10.55
CA GLY A 522 -30.06 -21.27 -9.18
C GLY A 522 -30.71 -19.92 -8.92
N PRO A 523 -30.54 -19.36 -7.71
CA PRO A 523 -31.02 -18.02 -7.40
C PRO A 523 -30.30 -16.97 -8.26
N MET A 524 -31.02 -15.90 -8.60
CA MET A 524 -30.45 -14.80 -9.38
C MET A 524 -29.33 -14.11 -8.60
N LYS A 525 -28.17 -13.98 -9.24
CA LYS A 525 -27.02 -13.27 -8.68
C LYS A 525 -26.92 -11.86 -9.24
N TYR A 526 -26.54 -10.92 -8.38
CA TYR A 526 -26.50 -9.50 -8.69
C TYR A 526 -25.15 -8.88 -8.32
N ARG A 527 -24.75 -7.88 -9.09
CA ARG A 527 -23.68 -6.94 -8.75
C ARG A 527 -24.29 -5.56 -8.63
N ALA A 528 -24.17 -4.98 -7.44
CA ALA A 528 -24.48 -3.60 -7.17
C ALA A 528 -23.22 -2.77 -7.41
N SER A 529 -23.35 -1.63 -8.07
CA SER A 529 -22.23 -0.72 -8.28
C SER A 529 -22.65 0.74 -8.21
N PHE A 530 -21.68 1.60 -7.92
CA PHE A 530 -21.79 3.04 -8.02
C PHE A 530 -20.47 3.59 -8.55
N ALA A 531 -20.53 4.35 -9.64
CA ALA A 531 -19.37 4.93 -10.29
C ALA A 531 -19.56 6.43 -10.44
N GLY A 532 -18.59 7.23 -10.04
CA GLY A 532 -18.75 8.68 -10.05
C GLY A 532 -17.50 9.44 -9.65
N PHE A 533 -17.64 10.74 -9.47
CA PHE A 533 -16.57 11.64 -9.06
C PHE A 533 -17.11 12.77 -8.18
N TYR A 534 -16.20 13.37 -7.42
CA TYR A 534 -16.52 14.41 -6.46
C TYR A 534 -15.32 15.34 -6.18
N PRO A 535 -15.58 16.61 -5.81
CA PRO A 535 -16.83 17.35 -6.05
C PRO A 535 -17.22 17.40 -7.53
N ALA A 536 -18.50 17.54 -7.87
CA ALA A 536 -18.96 17.48 -9.27
C ALA A 536 -18.56 18.70 -10.12
N ASP A 537 -18.40 19.86 -9.48
CA ASP A 537 -18.02 21.14 -10.05
C ASP A 537 -16.51 21.30 -10.25
N ASN A 538 -15.71 20.79 -9.31
CA ASN A 538 -14.26 20.69 -9.44
C ASN A 538 -13.77 19.30 -9.01
N PRO A 539 -13.88 18.29 -9.90
CA PRO A 539 -13.58 16.91 -9.54
C PRO A 539 -12.14 16.70 -9.08
N LYS A 540 -11.97 16.15 -7.87
CA LYS A 540 -10.67 15.79 -7.31
C LYS A 540 -10.43 14.30 -7.34
N TYR A 541 -11.47 13.52 -7.05
CA TYR A 541 -11.40 12.07 -7.05
C TYR A 541 -12.52 11.46 -7.88
N THR A 542 -12.17 10.41 -8.61
CA THR A 542 -13.09 9.44 -9.19
C THR A 542 -13.12 8.22 -8.30
N CYS A 543 -14.31 7.70 -8.03
CA CYS A 543 -14.48 6.49 -7.23
C CYS A 543 -15.45 5.52 -7.91
N TYR A 544 -15.06 4.24 -7.92
CA TYR A 544 -15.89 3.14 -8.37
C TYR A 544 -16.03 2.14 -7.23
N VAL A 545 -17.28 1.86 -6.84
CA VAL A 545 -17.64 0.86 -5.83
C VAL A 545 -18.42 -0.26 -6.51
N MET A 546 -18.06 -1.50 -6.23
CA MET A 546 -18.79 -2.69 -6.65
C MET A 546 -18.95 -3.65 -5.47
N ILE A 547 -20.16 -4.15 -5.25
CA ILE A 547 -20.49 -5.19 -4.28
C ILE A 547 -21.19 -6.32 -5.02
N SER A 548 -20.67 -7.53 -4.91
CA SER A 548 -21.18 -8.71 -5.60
C SER A 548 -21.88 -9.66 -4.66
N GLU A 549 -22.95 -10.25 -5.16
CA GLU A 549 -23.81 -11.20 -4.46
C GLU A 549 -24.26 -10.68 -3.09
N PRO A 550 -24.84 -9.45 -3.00
CA PRO A 550 -25.48 -9.02 -1.77
C PRO A 550 -26.70 -9.89 -1.48
N ASN A 551 -27.09 -9.99 -0.21
CA ASN A 551 -28.32 -10.64 0.20
C ASN A 551 -29.53 -9.93 -0.44
N THR A 552 -30.15 -10.61 -1.40
CA THR A 552 -31.24 -10.09 -2.22
C THR A 552 -32.52 -9.84 -1.43
N ALA A 553 -32.69 -10.48 -0.25
CA ALA A 553 -33.81 -10.21 0.64
C ALA A 553 -33.73 -8.82 1.30
N LYS A 554 -32.51 -8.26 1.44
CA LYS A 554 -32.30 -6.90 1.95
C LYS A 554 -32.38 -5.89 0.81
N SER A 555 -31.46 -5.98 -0.15
CA SER A 555 -31.45 -5.16 -1.36
C SER A 555 -30.36 -5.62 -2.31
N PHE A 556 -30.53 -5.37 -3.61
CA PHE A 556 -29.52 -5.60 -4.65
C PHE A 556 -29.28 -4.37 -5.54
N TYR A 557 -29.91 -3.23 -5.21
CA TYR A 557 -29.81 -2.01 -6.00
C TYR A 557 -28.54 -1.23 -5.69
N GLY A 558 -27.81 -0.78 -6.73
CA GLY A 558 -26.58 0.01 -6.57
C GLY A 558 -26.75 1.27 -5.71
N GLY A 559 -27.93 1.91 -5.77
CA GLY A 559 -28.25 3.09 -4.96
C GLY A 559 -28.38 2.82 -3.44
N THR A 560 -28.70 1.58 -3.06
CA THR A 560 -28.88 1.18 -1.65
C THR A 560 -27.65 0.47 -1.11
N VAL A 561 -27.01 -0.36 -1.95
CA VAL A 561 -25.91 -1.24 -1.53
C VAL A 561 -24.56 -0.54 -1.68
N SER A 562 -24.24 0.00 -2.87
CA SER A 562 -22.90 0.51 -3.18
C SER A 562 -22.75 2.02 -3.01
N ALA A 563 -23.80 2.80 -3.29
CA ALA A 563 -23.74 4.26 -3.19
C ALA A 563 -23.38 4.77 -1.78
N PRO A 564 -23.88 4.19 -0.67
CA PRO A 564 -23.47 4.64 0.67
C PRO A 564 -21.96 4.54 0.94
N VAL A 565 -21.27 3.55 0.37
CA VAL A 565 -19.80 3.44 0.46
C VAL A 565 -19.15 4.65 -0.22
N PHE A 566 -19.60 4.98 -1.44
CA PHE A 566 -19.11 6.15 -2.17
C PHE A 566 -19.32 7.45 -1.37
N LYS A 567 -20.51 7.61 -0.76
CA LYS A 567 -20.82 8.78 0.08
C LYS A 567 -19.87 8.91 1.27
N GLU A 568 -19.62 7.80 1.97
CA GLU A 568 -18.76 7.79 3.14
C GLU A 568 -17.31 8.13 2.77
N ILE A 569 -16.80 7.55 1.67
CA ILE A 569 -15.48 7.88 1.14
C ILE A 569 -15.42 9.36 0.76
N ALA A 570 -16.37 9.82 -0.07
CA ALA A 570 -16.39 11.20 -0.56
C ALA A 570 -16.47 12.23 0.57
N GLY A 571 -17.33 11.98 1.58
CA GLY A 571 -17.44 12.86 2.74
C GLY A 571 -16.16 12.90 3.57
N LYS A 572 -15.57 11.74 3.88
CA LYS A 572 -14.37 11.67 4.74
C LYS A 572 -13.11 12.19 4.02
N THR A 573 -12.97 11.98 2.72
CA THR A 573 -11.84 12.52 1.94
C THR A 573 -11.99 14.03 1.73
N PHE A 574 -13.20 14.52 1.48
CA PHE A 574 -13.46 15.96 1.31
C PHE A 574 -13.23 16.74 2.60
N LEU A 575 -13.77 16.29 3.75
CA LEU A 575 -13.63 16.98 5.03
C LEU A 575 -12.19 17.04 5.57
N LYS A 576 -11.36 16.06 5.20
CA LYS A 576 -9.95 15.98 5.62
C LYS A 576 -8.99 16.63 4.63
N THR A 577 -9.48 17.09 3.48
CA THR A 577 -8.68 17.91 2.57
C THR A 577 -8.64 19.31 3.16
N PRO A 578 -7.46 19.92 3.42
CA PRO A 578 -7.38 21.31 3.82
C PRO A 578 -8.07 22.13 2.74
N GLN A 579 -9.24 22.70 3.04
CA GLN A 579 -9.82 23.68 2.14
C GLN A 579 -8.91 24.90 2.21
N ASN A 580 -8.17 25.15 1.13
CA ASN A 580 -7.65 26.49 0.89
C ASN A 580 -8.88 27.37 0.73
N ILE A 581 -9.32 27.95 1.85
CA ILE A 581 -10.37 28.96 1.86
C ILE A 581 -9.88 30.04 0.89
N GLU A 582 -10.64 30.25 -0.18
CA GLU A 582 -10.33 31.31 -1.15
C GLU A 582 -10.12 32.61 -0.38
N LYS A 583 -9.05 33.34 -0.71
CA LYS A 583 -8.75 34.64 -0.07
C LYS A 583 -9.94 35.60 -0.09
N GLU A 584 -10.89 35.41 -0.99
CA GLU A 584 -12.13 36.19 -1.12
C GLU A 584 -13.13 35.93 0.03
N MET A 585 -13.12 34.74 0.66
CA MET A 585 -13.89 34.46 1.88
C MET A 585 -13.21 34.99 3.15
N LEU A 586 -11.91 35.29 3.09
CA LEU A 586 -11.24 36.14 4.05
C LEU A 586 -11.62 37.60 3.73
N VAL A 587 -12.87 37.96 4.01
CA VAL A 587 -13.26 39.37 4.04
C VAL A 587 -12.35 40.00 5.09
N ASP A 588 -11.35 40.73 4.62
CA ASP A 588 -10.46 41.55 5.41
C ASP A 588 -11.32 42.67 6.00
N ARG A 589 -12.15 42.33 7.00
CA ARG A 589 -12.77 43.32 7.86
C ARG A 589 -11.57 43.96 8.54
N LYS A 590 -11.10 45.09 8.00
CA LYS A 590 -10.10 45.93 8.65
C LYS A 590 -10.58 46.15 10.08
N VAL A 591 -10.06 45.34 11.00
CA VAL A 591 -10.35 45.49 12.40
C VAL A 591 -9.66 46.77 12.77
N ASN A 592 -10.44 47.80 13.09
CA ASN A 592 -9.88 49.07 13.51
C ASN A 592 -9.20 48.83 14.86
N LEU A 593 -7.89 48.55 14.84
CA LEU A 593 -7.08 48.22 16.01
C LEU A 593 -7.19 49.29 17.11
N ASN A 594 -7.53 50.53 16.73
CA ASN A 594 -7.80 51.63 17.66
C ASN A 594 -9.06 51.42 18.52
N LYS A 595 -9.96 50.48 18.16
CA LYS A 595 -11.10 50.05 18.99
C LYS A 595 -10.77 48.87 19.91
N MET A 596 -9.64 48.19 19.70
CA MET A 596 -9.20 47.04 20.51
C MET A 596 -8.16 47.42 21.58
N VAL A 597 -7.56 48.61 21.49
CA VAL A 597 -6.71 49.17 22.53
C VAL A 597 -7.52 50.20 23.30
N GLU A 598 -7.93 49.88 24.54
CA GLU A 598 -8.51 50.92 25.41
C GLU A 598 -7.43 51.98 25.70
N PRO A 599 -7.75 53.29 25.57
CA PRO A 599 -6.78 54.35 25.79
C PRO A 599 -6.26 54.32 27.24
N ASN A 600 -4.95 54.51 27.41
CA ASN A 600 -4.34 54.67 28.73
C ASN A 600 -4.87 55.94 29.40
N VAL A 601 -5.77 55.78 30.37
CA VAL A 601 -6.25 56.88 31.20
C VAL A 601 -5.11 57.33 32.13
N LYS A 602 -4.72 58.61 32.05
CA LYS A 602 -3.75 59.21 32.98
C LYS A 602 -4.39 59.46 34.33
N VAL A 603 -3.79 58.94 35.39
CA VAL A 603 -4.23 59.15 36.78
C VAL A 603 -3.55 60.41 37.30
N THR A 604 -4.35 61.40 37.72
CA THR A 604 -3.84 62.66 38.26
C THR A 604 -4.42 62.87 39.66
N VAL A 605 -3.56 63.18 40.63
CA VAL A 605 -3.98 63.48 42.02
C VAL A 605 -4.04 64.99 42.19
N ASN A 606 -5.25 65.54 42.16
CA ASN A 606 -5.48 66.97 42.38
C ASN A 606 -5.80 67.23 43.85
N ASN A 607 -5.33 68.38 44.38
CA ASN A 607 -5.62 68.84 45.75
C ASN A 607 -5.33 67.82 46.87
N LYS A 608 -4.37 66.90 46.65
CA LYS A 608 -4.05 65.79 47.56
C LYS A 608 -5.28 64.91 47.87
N GLN A 609 -6.20 64.72 46.94
CA GLN A 609 -7.37 63.86 47.12
C GLN A 609 -7.25 62.58 46.30
N MET A 610 -7.74 61.47 46.85
CA MET A 610 -7.72 60.18 46.18
C MET A 610 -8.60 60.21 44.91
N PRO A 611 -8.05 59.91 43.72
CA PRO A 611 -8.82 59.90 42.49
C PRO A 611 -9.68 58.63 42.39
N SER A 612 -10.75 58.69 41.60
CA SER A 612 -11.49 57.49 41.19
C SER A 612 -10.62 56.63 40.29
N VAL A 613 -10.32 55.42 40.73
CA VAL A 613 -9.58 54.40 39.97
C VAL A 613 -10.37 53.11 39.80
N VAL A 614 -11.55 53.00 40.41
CA VAL A 614 -12.47 51.88 40.19
C VAL A 614 -12.91 51.82 38.72
N GLY A 615 -12.90 50.62 38.15
CA GLY A 615 -13.21 50.35 36.74
C GLY A 615 -12.00 50.46 35.80
N LEU A 616 -10.91 51.08 36.23
CA LEU A 616 -9.67 51.17 35.45
C LEU A 616 -8.84 49.89 35.53
N ILE A 617 -8.00 49.64 34.51
CA ILE A 617 -7.13 48.46 34.46
C ILE A 617 -5.94 48.68 35.40
N GLY A 618 -5.78 47.80 36.39
CA GLY A 618 -4.76 47.90 37.43
C GLY A 618 -3.33 48.00 36.88
N LYS A 619 -3.01 47.26 35.81
CA LYS A 619 -1.69 47.31 35.15
C LYS A 619 -1.28 48.71 34.71
N ASN A 620 -2.27 49.57 34.40
CA ASN A 620 -2.04 50.94 33.96
C ASN A 620 -2.04 51.93 35.14
N VAL A 621 -2.84 51.66 36.17
CA VAL A 621 -3.06 52.58 37.31
C VAL A 621 -2.00 52.44 38.39
N ILE A 622 -1.66 51.20 38.77
CA ILE A 622 -0.77 50.92 39.90
C ILE A 622 0.58 51.64 39.74
N PRO A 623 1.29 51.55 38.59
CA PRO A 623 2.57 52.24 38.43
C PRO A 623 2.43 53.76 38.47
N GLN A 624 1.30 54.32 38.03
CA GLN A 624 1.07 55.76 38.05
C GLN A 624 0.90 56.27 39.48
N LEU A 625 0.18 55.55 40.34
CA LEU A 625 0.04 55.89 41.76
C LEU A 625 1.37 55.74 42.52
N GLU A 626 2.14 54.70 42.21
CA GLU A 626 3.48 54.51 42.79
C GLU A 626 4.45 55.62 42.37
N ASN A 627 4.44 56.01 41.08
CA ASN A 627 5.25 57.11 40.57
C ASN A 627 4.88 58.47 41.18
N LEU A 628 3.63 58.66 41.62
CA LEU A 628 3.20 59.85 42.35
C LEU A 628 3.63 59.83 43.84
N GLY A 629 4.29 58.75 44.29
CA GLY A 629 4.85 58.63 45.64
C GLY A 629 3.90 58.01 46.67
N TYR A 630 2.92 57.19 46.23
CA TYR A 630 2.05 56.41 47.11
C TYR A 630 2.49 54.94 47.14
N ARG A 631 2.15 54.21 48.20
CA ARG A 631 2.42 52.77 48.29
C ARG A 631 1.15 52.01 47.96
N VAL A 632 1.15 51.20 46.90
CA VAL A 632 -0.07 50.52 46.45
C VAL A 632 0.01 49.03 46.81
N ASP A 633 -0.84 48.62 47.75
CA ASP A 633 -1.06 47.21 48.07
C ASP A 633 -2.27 46.72 47.26
N PHE A 634 -2.14 45.63 46.52
CA PHE A 634 -3.22 45.16 45.66
C PHE A 634 -3.40 43.64 45.67
N LYS A 635 -4.62 43.19 45.37
CA LYS A 635 -4.99 41.77 45.28
C LYS A 635 -5.83 41.51 44.03
N GLY A 636 -5.40 40.56 43.20
CA GLY A 636 -6.05 40.18 41.93
C GLY A 636 -5.34 40.71 40.67
N VAL A 637 -5.90 40.43 39.48
CA VAL A 637 -5.43 40.87 38.17
C VAL A 637 -6.58 41.35 37.27
N GLY A 638 -6.43 42.53 36.63
CA GLY A 638 -7.43 43.06 35.70
C GLY A 638 -7.96 44.44 36.09
N ARG A 639 -9.28 44.65 36.06
CA ARG A 639 -9.90 45.93 36.45
C ARG A 639 -10.02 46.07 37.96
N ILE A 640 -9.80 47.27 38.48
CA ILE A 640 -9.98 47.61 39.90
C ILE A 640 -11.48 47.58 40.21
N LYS A 641 -11.90 46.74 41.15
CA LYS A 641 -13.28 46.68 41.67
C LYS A 641 -13.48 47.61 42.84
N GLU A 642 -12.49 47.69 43.73
CA GLU A 642 -12.59 48.47 44.96
C GLU A 642 -11.27 49.19 45.22
N GLN A 643 -11.36 50.38 45.82
CA GLN A 643 -10.23 51.18 46.24
C GLN A 643 -10.41 51.66 47.69
N PHE A 644 -9.31 51.78 48.41
CA PHE A 644 -9.24 52.46 49.69
C PHE A 644 -7.92 53.24 49.79
N PRO A 645 -7.91 54.53 50.19
CA PRO A 645 -9.04 55.36 50.59
C PRO A 645 -10.08 55.59 49.48
N LEU A 646 -11.29 55.99 49.88
CA LEU A 646 -12.37 56.31 48.95
C LEU A 646 -12.03 57.56 48.13
N GLU A 647 -12.63 57.69 46.95
CA GLU A 647 -12.50 58.87 46.11
C GLU A 647 -12.77 60.16 46.91
N GLY A 648 -11.98 61.20 46.67
CA GLY A 648 -12.10 62.50 47.34
C GLY A 648 -11.47 62.56 48.74
N THR A 649 -11.03 61.43 49.32
CA THR A 649 -10.36 61.42 50.63
C THR A 649 -8.99 62.10 50.52
N THR A 650 -8.66 62.98 51.46
CA THR A 650 -7.35 63.63 51.52
C THR A 650 -6.26 62.58 51.79
N ILE A 651 -5.30 62.47 50.87
CA ILE A 651 -4.17 61.55 50.91
C ILE A 651 -2.84 62.29 51.07
N SER A 652 -1.98 61.75 51.92
CA SER A 652 -0.63 62.27 52.16
C SER A 652 0.41 61.50 51.35
N LYS A 653 1.55 62.13 51.05
CA LYS A 653 2.68 61.45 50.39
C LYS A 653 3.12 60.24 51.22
N ASN A 654 3.45 59.12 50.57
CA ASN A 654 3.72 57.80 51.18
C ASN A 654 2.54 57.08 51.85
N GLN A 655 1.30 57.58 51.74
CA GLN A 655 0.13 56.85 52.23
C GLN A 655 -0.08 55.54 51.46
N ARG A 656 -0.54 54.50 52.17
CA ARG A 656 -0.91 53.23 51.57
C ARG A 656 -2.29 53.30 50.93
N ILE A 657 -2.36 52.82 49.69
CA ILE A 657 -3.58 52.67 48.91
C ILE A 657 -3.81 51.17 48.70
N TYR A 658 -4.99 50.69 49.06
CA TYR A 658 -5.39 49.30 48.89
C TYR A 658 -6.33 49.17 47.70
N LEU A 659 -5.97 48.32 46.74
CA LEU A 659 -6.78 48.07 45.54
C LEU A 659 -7.20 46.59 45.47
N SER A 660 -8.49 46.34 45.32
CA SER A 660 -9.02 45.00 45.02
C SER A 660 -9.34 44.94 43.53
N LEU A 661 -8.67 44.05 42.80
CA LEU A 661 -8.86 43.85 41.37
C LEU A 661 -9.76 42.64 41.14
N GLN A 662 -10.30 42.53 39.93
CA GLN A 662 -10.88 41.27 39.44
C GLN A 662 -9.85 40.14 39.57
N ASN A 663 -10.29 38.90 39.76
CA ASN A 663 -9.39 37.74 39.73
C ASN A 663 -9.20 37.28 38.29
#